data_AF-A0A6P3VGA6-F1
#
_entry.id   AF-A0A6P3VGA6-F1
#
_cell.length_a   1.000
_cell.length_b   1.000
_cell.length_c   1.000
_cell.angle_alpha   90.00
_cell.angle_beta   90.00
_cell.angle_gamma   90.00
#
_symmetry.space_group_name_H-M   'P 1'
#
loop_
_entity.id
_entity.type
_entity.pdbx_description
1 polymer ?
#
loop_
_entity_poly.entity_id
_entity_poly.type
_entity_poly.pdbx_seq_one_letter_code
_entity_poly.pdbx_strand_id
1 'polypeptide(L)'
;MKRKVAETTTEVGSESTCHVETESIEPNRSEDGDERPTKALKSDSKNKASTTALVRPLKVSNKELYKAPTPEELNQLKETESLFHCSLLKMQMEELLKEVVLSENKKRMVDSFVLKITELLHSVPETPVVELSDTTWLSNVEVPFILVPESTKGKFHMEPPTSVAMIGSYPLGTCIKPRVSVDLMVTIPSSVVHPMDAINQRYSRKRALYLAGLAEHLLSSKEVGTLRYSCLHGNRLRPILLLTPPGKDASSLTLRIHACPPPDFLKPGQLHPQKSKIRTEWFTGIDSPQPGGPDVPTPHYNSTVLGDHLPAAHLQFLSAVSDQCGAFKDAVALLKVWLRQRELDQGSGCFGGFLASMLVSYLLTSHKVSNHMSAYQLLRNTLHFLASTDLTENGITLARSPDSTAPSLSDFHSAFPVVFVDPSGHLNLCADITAHTYKQIQHEASLSVRFWDDPTMDSFQALLMTAKPLIRTYDHVFQLSGLAKMQSACKKLNLFSELMDHSGNYVRTALPLLLSLLQRGLGERVHLLAHSLAPDLEWPVTSEPPKHKDQPPLSFGLLLKSDHLASVLEKGPPADSPQAEEFRQLWGDRSELRRFQDGSITEAVLWEASTACLKRLVPQQIISHLLQLHADIPSSCIRYVGGLLDDVIIVRQENCGTGEEESLKVVQSYDDLSRKLWQLENLPLSITSVQGAHPALRYTQVVPPVPVRLDYKRFAREKNSRALVPQEGKPCPVYITPIKVICHMEGSGKWPHDRLAIRHIKAAFHIRLAELLRNTHKYPCNPTATHLDVWKDGLAFRIQVAYQREPQILREVVSPDGMLLMRDNPEAQALELETQHRPLLTSTLHGLQQQHPCFGAVCRLAKRWLGAQLFSADVCEDAADLLVAYLFLHPAPHTPPSSPQVGFLRFLHLLSSFDWRNSPLVVNLNSQLTVADYTEIKNDFVASRESLPTMFIATPTDRKQSMWTKDAPSVQMLQRIITVAAESLHVVEAQLTDATLTQDVRVAFRPPLDAYDVLIYLRPKQVPLVESAVDPPNHPPPRGIYEGSVTGGALPVVDFDPVSLYLIELREAFGDVALFFCDPYGGTVIAVVWKPKAFTPHPFKTGMMGARRVEVTEDKPSTVPNVEAILLDFSVLGEGLVHKVVPRTEKWVV
;
A
#
# COMPACT_ATOMS: atom_id res chain seq x y z
N MET A 1 26.67 20.62 -20.66
CA MET A 1 28.01 20.52 -21.25
C MET A 1 28.01 19.32 -22.20
N LYS A 2 28.22 19.54 -23.49
CA LYS A 2 28.23 18.49 -24.54
C LYS A 2 29.54 17.70 -24.50
N ARG A 3 29.51 16.38 -24.66
CA ARG A 3 30.59 15.63 -25.33
C ARG A 3 30.03 14.38 -26.03
N LYS A 4 30.11 14.43 -27.36
CA LYS A 4 30.07 13.31 -28.32
C LYS A 4 31.46 12.70 -28.43
N VAL A 5 31.56 11.37 -28.60
CA VAL A 5 32.51 10.62 -29.46
C VAL A 5 31.86 9.23 -29.65
N ALA A 6 31.20 8.92 -30.77
CA ALA A 6 31.69 8.38 -32.06
C ALA A 6 31.95 6.85 -32.06
N GLU A 7 31.21 6.19 -32.96
CA GLU A 7 31.22 4.76 -33.31
C GLU A 7 32.41 4.39 -34.21
N THR A 8 32.85 3.13 -34.16
CA THR A 8 33.15 2.34 -35.36
C THR A 8 33.09 0.83 -35.12
N THR A 9 32.45 0.17 -36.08
CA THR A 9 32.14 -1.25 -36.33
C THR A 9 33.31 -2.09 -36.86
N THR A 10 33.26 -3.43 -36.66
CA THR A 10 33.46 -4.59 -37.60
C THR A 10 34.01 -5.81 -36.81
N GLU A 11 33.31 -6.92 -36.57
CA GLU A 11 32.86 -8.06 -37.41
C GLU A 11 33.96 -9.10 -37.79
N VAL A 12 33.62 -10.39 -37.54
CA VAL A 12 34.21 -11.68 -38.03
C VAL A 12 35.60 -12.07 -37.49
N GLY A 13 35.96 -13.30 -37.09
CA GLY A 13 35.34 -14.63 -37.08
C GLY A 13 36.43 -15.71 -36.85
N SER A 14 36.01 -16.88 -36.35
CA SER A 14 36.56 -18.25 -36.51
C SER A 14 37.99 -18.65 -36.04
N GLU A 15 38.02 -19.74 -35.24
CA GLU A 15 38.89 -20.94 -35.37
C GLU A 15 40.43 -20.78 -35.22
N SER A 16 41.23 -21.71 -34.71
CA SER A 16 41.17 -22.96 -33.94
C SER A 16 42.63 -23.42 -33.81
N THR A 17 43.01 -24.01 -32.67
CA THR A 17 44.06 -25.06 -32.49
C THR A 17 45.52 -24.82 -32.94
N CYS A 18 46.49 -25.05 -32.03
CA CYS A 18 47.38 -26.23 -32.01
C CYS A 18 48.71 -26.01 -31.25
N HIS A 19 49.32 -27.16 -30.91
CA HIS A 19 50.66 -27.44 -30.37
C HIS A 19 50.77 -27.51 -28.84
N VAL A 20 50.70 -28.69 -28.21
CA VAL A 20 51.54 -29.91 -28.30
C VAL A 20 52.94 -29.68 -27.72
N GLU A 21 53.20 -30.31 -26.58
CA GLU A 21 54.44 -31.06 -26.37
C GLU A 21 54.19 -32.24 -25.42
N THR A 22 54.61 -33.40 -25.91
CA THR A 22 54.51 -34.77 -25.39
C THR A 22 55.83 -35.18 -24.74
N GLU A 23 55.78 -36.05 -23.72
CA GLU A 23 56.63 -37.25 -23.53
C GLU A 23 56.19 -37.94 -22.21
N SER A 24 55.49 -39.09 -22.26
CA SER A 24 56.01 -40.48 -22.18
C SER A 24 56.64 -40.80 -20.80
N ILE A 25 56.22 -41.84 -20.05
CA ILE A 25 56.41 -43.28 -20.29
C ILE A 25 55.39 -44.09 -19.44
N GLU A 26 54.93 -45.20 -20.02
CA GLU A 26 54.01 -46.25 -19.55
C GLU A 26 54.59 -47.19 -18.44
N PRO A 27 54.06 -48.41 -18.18
CA PRO A 27 52.81 -48.71 -17.47
C PRO A 27 53.00 -49.79 -16.37
N ASN A 28 51.94 -50.14 -15.64
CA ASN A 28 51.70 -51.55 -15.32
C ASN A 28 50.20 -51.83 -15.09
N ARG A 29 49.72 -52.84 -15.84
CA ARG A 29 48.48 -53.61 -15.64
C ARG A 29 48.62 -54.44 -14.34
N SER A 30 47.64 -55.06 -13.70
CA SER A 30 46.43 -55.80 -14.11
C SER A 30 45.69 -56.16 -12.80
N GLU A 31 44.36 -56.06 -12.77
CA GLU A 31 43.39 -57.18 -12.72
C GLU A 31 42.89 -57.58 -11.32
N ASP A 32 41.56 -57.61 -11.25
CA ASP A 32 40.65 -58.54 -10.57
C ASP A 32 40.64 -58.72 -9.05
N GLY A 33 39.40 -58.83 -8.56
CA GLY A 33 39.09 -59.74 -7.46
C GLY A 33 38.16 -59.16 -6.41
N ASP A 34 36.86 -59.36 -6.62
CA ASP A 34 35.80 -59.34 -5.60
C ASP A 34 36.19 -60.08 -4.32
N GLU A 35 35.76 -59.56 -3.16
CA GLU A 35 35.00 -60.27 -2.11
C GLU A 35 35.02 -59.48 -0.78
N ARG A 36 33.83 -59.01 -0.38
CA ARG A 36 33.46 -58.73 1.02
C ARG A 36 33.09 -60.08 1.70
N PRO A 37 32.63 -60.14 2.97
CA PRO A 37 32.76 -59.25 4.15
C PRO A 37 33.13 -60.05 5.42
N THR A 38 33.30 -59.40 6.58
CA THR A 38 32.73 -59.82 7.90
C THR A 38 33.15 -58.80 8.98
N LYS A 39 32.19 -58.10 9.63
CA LYS A 39 31.59 -58.42 10.94
C LYS A 39 32.67 -58.70 12.02
N ALA A 40 32.69 -58.11 13.21
CA ALA A 40 31.72 -57.30 13.95
C ALA A 40 32.31 -57.00 15.35
N LEU A 41 31.79 -55.95 16.00
CA LEU A 41 31.49 -55.83 17.46
C LEU A 41 32.69 -55.99 18.45
N LYS A 42 32.89 -55.15 19.48
CA LYS A 42 31.92 -54.68 20.49
C LYS A 42 32.64 -53.80 21.54
N SER A 43 31.89 -52.86 22.14
CA SER A 43 31.87 -52.43 23.57
C SER A 43 33.15 -51.83 24.19
N ASP A 44 33.14 -50.83 25.09
CA ASP A 44 32.07 -50.04 25.72
C ASP A 44 32.70 -48.85 26.48
N SER A 45 31.84 -47.90 26.87
CA SER A 45 31.91 -47.00 28.05
C SER A 45 32.66 -45.64 27.99
N LYS A 46 31.85 -44.60 27.72
CA LYS A 46 31.61 -43.34 28.48
C LYS A 46 32.78 -42.64 29.20
N ASN A 47 33.10 -41.41 28.78
CA ASN A 47 32.82 -40.18 29.57
C ASN A 47 33.21 -38.85 28.87
N LYS A 48 32.24 -37.92 28.89
CA LYS A 48 32.31 -36.45 29.03
C LYS A 48 33.00 -35.56 27.97
N ALA A 49 32.30 -34.43 27.79
CA ALA A 49 32.74 -33.09 27.38
C ALA A 49 32.70 -32.77 25.88
N SER A 50 31.67 -32.00 25.54
CA SER A 50 31.54 -31.16 24.35
C SER A 50 32.68 -30.13 24.29
N THR A 51 33.56 -30.29 23.31
CA THR A 51 34.41 -29.20 22.82
C THR A 51 34.28 -29.13 21.31
N THR A 52 33.81 -27.97 20.85
CA THR A 52 33.86 -27.43 19.48
C THR A 52 34.98 -28.02 18.63
N ALA A 53 34.61 -28.84 17.63
CA ALA A 53 35.53 -29.32 16.62
C ALA A 53 35.83 -28.20 15.62
N LEU A 54 37.05 -27.67 15.68
CA LEU A 54 37.68 -26.88 14.64
C LEU A 54 37.72 -27.69 13.33
N VAL A 55 37.14 -27.15 12.26
CA VAL A 55 37.21 -27.68 10.90
C VAL A 55 38.68 -27.72 10.46
N ARG A 56 39.23 -28.91 10.22
CA ARG A 56 40.52 -29.06 9.52
C ARG A 56 40.30 -28.95 8.01
N PRO A 57 41.16 -28.23 7.25
CA PRO A 57 41.05 -28.19 5.81
C PRO A 57 41.39 -29.57 5.22
N LEU A 58 40.49 -30.12 4.43
CA LEU A 58 40.76 -31.30 3.60
C LEU A 58 41.81 -30.91 2.53
N LYS A 59 42.86 -31.72 2.38
CA LYS A 59 43.82 -31.57 1.27
C LYS A 59 43.14 -32.05 -0.01
N VAL A 60 42.60 -31.10 -0.77
CA VAL A 60 42.02 -31.32 -2.10
C VAL A 60 43.15 -31.50 -3.12
N SER A 61 43.01 -32.45 -4.04
CA SER A 61 44.03 -32.73 -5.06
C SER A 61 44.00 -31.68 -6.18
N ASN A 62 45.14 -31.43 -6.85
CA ASN A 62 45.26 -30.41 -7.92
C ASN A 62 44.29 -30.60 -9.11
N LYS A 63 43.69 -31.79 -9.29
CA LYS A 63 42.67 -32.06 -10.31
C LYS A 63 41.24 -31.64 -9.92
N GLU A 64 40.95 -31.53 -8.62
CA GLU A 64 39.64 -31.11 -8.11
C GLU A 64 39.47 -29.57 -8.10
N LEU A 65 40.58 -28.83 -8.04
CA LEU A 65 40.61 -27.34 -8.06
C LEU A 65 40.15 -26.71 -9.39
N TYR A 66 40.16 -27.47 -10.50
CA TYR A 66 39.79 -26.98 -11.84
C TYR A 66 38.51 -27.64 -12.39
N LYS A 67 37.79 -28.40 -11.55
CA LYS A 67 36.51 -29.01 -11.96
C LYS A 67 35.40 -27.97 -11.81
N ALA A 68 34.56 -27.82 -12.83
CA ALA A 68 33.37 -26.97 -12.71
C ALA A 68 32.54 -27.46 -11.51
N PRO A 69 32.08 -26.56 -10.62
CA PRO A 69 31.38 -26.97 -9.41
C PRO A 69 30.13 -27.75 -9.77
N THR A 70 29.93 -28.88 -9.08
CA THR A 70 28.74 -29.71 -9.28
C THR A 70 27.48 -28.93 -8.86
N PRO A 71 26.29 -29.27 -9.39
CA PRO A 71 25.04 -28.65 -8.95
C PRO A 71 24.79 -28.81 -7.44
N GLU A 72 25.32 -29.87 -6.83
CA GLU A 72 25.29 -30.07 -5.37
C GLU A 72 26.23 -29.11 -4.62
N GLU A 73 27.45 -28.89 -5.12
CA GLU A 73 28.39 -27.91 -4.56
C GLU A 73 27.91 -26.46 -4.77
N LEU A 74 27.28 -26.15 -5.92
CA LEU A 74 26.65 -24.85 -6.19
C LEU A 74 25.45 -24.61 -5.26
N ASN A 75 24.63 -25.63 -5.01
CA ASN A 75 23.55 -25.54 -4.04
C ASN A 75 24.09 -25.39 -2.62
N GLN A 76 25.14 -26.13 -2.23
CA GLN A 76 25.79 -25.97 -0.93
C GLN A 76 26.41 -24.58 -0.77
N LEU A 77 27.06 -24.01 -1.80
CA LEU A 77 27.62 -22.65 -1.75
C LEU A 77 26.53 -21.59 -1.62
N LYS A 78 25.44 -21.70 -2.40
CA LYS A 78 24.27 -20.81 -2.27
C LYS A 78 23.58 -20.96 -0.93
N GLU A 79 23.48 -22.17 -0.40
CA GLU A 79 22.98 -22.41 0.95
C GLU A 79 23.91 -21.75 1.96
N THR A 80 25.24 -21.92 1.84
CA THR A 80 26.23 -21.36 2.76
C THR A 80 26.23 -19.83 2.80
N GLU A 81 26.10 -19.18 1.65
CA GLU A 81 25.97 -17.72 1.52
C GLU A 81 24.66 -17.18 2.12
N SER A 82 23.61 -18.01 2.14
CA SER A 82 22.28 -17.65 2.65
C SER A 82 21.92 -18.28 3.99
N LEU A 83 22.81 -19.05 4.64
CA LEU A 83 22.52 -19.94 5.77
C LEU A 83 21.86 -19.22 6.94
N PHE A 84 22.31 -18.01 7.29
CA PHE A 84 21.76 -17.26 8.43
C PHE A 84 20.34 -16.74 8.15
N HIS A 85 20.12 -16.12 7.00
CA HIS A 85 18.80 -15.62 6.59
C HIS A 85 17.81 -16.76 6.35
N CYS A 86 18.25 -17.81 5.66
CA CYS A 86 17.44 -19.00 5.38
C CYS A 86 17.09 -19.79 6.66
N SER A 87 17.97 -19.87 7.66
CA SER A 87 17.67 -20.57 8.92
C SER A 87 16.68 -19.81 9.80
N LEU A 88 16.80 -18.49 9.91
CA LEU A 88 15.83 -17.65 10.63
C LEU A 88 14.45 -17.71 9.96
N LEU A 89 14.39 -17.51 8.64
CA LEU A 89 13.15 -17.61 7.88
C LEU A 89 12.49 -18.97 8.04
N LYS A 90 13.27 -20.05 8.01
CA LYS A 90 12.77 -21.40 8.24
C LYS A 90 12.11 -21.54 9.62
N MET A 91 12.76 -21.03 10.67
CA MET A 91 12.19 -21.05 12.03
C MET A 91 10.89 -20.26 12.13
N GLN A 92 10.85 -19.05 11.56
CA GLN A 92 9.64 -18.21 11.54
C GLN A 92 8.49 -18.88 10.77
N MET A 93 8.79 -19.54 9.65
CA MET A 93 7.79 -20.29 8.88
C MET A 93 7.27 -21.52 9.64
N GLU A 94 8.13 -22.26 10.33
CA GLU A 94 7.73 -23.38 11.20
C GLU A 94 6.82 -22.91 12.35
N GLU A 95 7.09 -21.73 12.92
CA GLU A 95 6.23 -21.12 13.94
C GLU A 95 4.88 -20.67 13.36
N LEU A 96 4.88 -19.99 12.21
CA LEU A 96 3.66 -19.61 11.50
C LEU A 96 2.78 -20.82 11.18
N LEU A 97 3.39 -21.92 10.74
CA LEU A 97 2.69 -23.17 10.45
C LEU A 97 1.98 -23.73 11.68
N LYS A 98 2.61 -23.70 12.87
CA LYS A 98 1.97 -24.12 14.12
C LYS A 98 0.73 -23.30 14.45
N GLU A 99 0.76 -22.00 14.16
CA GLU A 99 -0.37 -21.09 14.40
C GLU A 99 -1.52 -21.33 13.41
N VAL A 100 -1.22 -21.43 12.11
CA VAL A 100 -2.25 -21.52 11.07
C VAL A 100 -2.85 -22.91 10.91
N VAL A 101 -2.11 -23.98 11.23
CA VAL A 101 -2.60 -25.37 11.11
C VAL A 101 -3.66 -25.68 12.17
N LEU A 102 -4.62 -26.55 11.81
CA LEU A 102 -5.68 -27.00 12.70
C LEU A 102 -5.13 -27.87 13.84
N SER A 103 -5.48 -27.51 15.08
CA SER A 103 -5.22 -28.34 16.27
C SER A 103 -6.05 -29.63 16.24
N GLU A 104 -5.52 -30.70 16.84
CA GLU A 104 -6.22 -32.00 16.95
C GLU A 104 -7.59 -31.93 17.62
N ASN A 105 -7.79 -31.04 18.60
CA ASN A 105 -9.10 -30.83 19.23
C ASN A 105 -10.12 -30.29 18.24
N LYS A 106 -9.71 -29.33 17.40
CA LYS A 106 -10.57 -28.75 16.38
C LYS A 106 -10.89 -29.76 15.27
N LYS A 107 -9.94 -30.61 14.88
CA LYS A 107 -10.19 -31.72 13.93
C LYS A 107 -11.25 -32.68 14.45
N ARG A 108 -11.13 -33.14 15.71
CA ARG A 108 -12.13 -34.02 16.35
C ARG A 108 -13.54 -33.42 16.37
N MET A 109 -13.65 -32.11 16.63
CA MET A 109 -14.93 -31.40 16.58
C MET A 109 -15.51 -31.37 15.16
N VAL A 110 -14.67 -31.06 14.17
CA VAL A 110 -15.06 -31.07 12.75
C VAL A 110 -15.52 -32.46 12.33
N ASP A 111 -14.76 -33.50 12.64
CA ASP A 111 -15.10 -34.88 12.28
C ASP A 111 -16.43 -35.31 12.91
N SER A 112 -16.66 -34.97 14.18
CA SER A 112 -17.94 -35.24 14.85
C SER A 112 -19.11 -34.51 14.19
N PHE A 113 -18.93 -33.25 13.79
CA PHE A 113 -19.98 -32.49 13.11
C PHE A 113 -20.26 -33.04 11.70
N VAL A 114 -19.21 -33.37 10.93
CA VAL A 114 -19.33 -33.98 9.61
C VAL A 114 -20.08 -35.32 9.68
N LEU A 115 -19.79 -36.17 10.68
CA LEU A 115 -20.47 -37.44 10.87
C LEU A 115 -21.98 -37.24 11.07
N LYS A 116 -22.37 -36.33 11.97
CA LYS A 116 -23.79 -36.01 12.23
C LYS A 116 -24.52 -35.52 10.99
N ILE A 117 -23.93 -34.57 10.27
CA ILE A 117 -24.52 -34.06 9.03
C ILE A 117 -24.60 -35.17 7.97
N THR A 118 -23.59 -36.04 7.90
CA THR A 118 -23.60 -37.18 6.97
C THR A 118 -24.75 -38.14 7.28
N GLU A 119 -25.01 -38.45 8.56
CA GLU A 119 -26.15 -39.28 8.96
C GLU A 119 -27.48 -38.63 8.58
N LEU A 120 -27.64 -37.32 8.82
CA LEU A 120 -28.84 -36.59 8.42
C LEU A 120 -29.06 -36.60 6.90
N LEU A 121 -28.01 -36.44 6.10
CA LEU A 121 -28.10 -36.46 4.64
C LEU A 121 -28.57 -37.82 4.09
N HIS A 122 -28.24 -38.94 4.72
CA HIS A 122 -28.73 -40.25 4.31
C HIS A 122 -30.19 -40.51 4.68
N SER A 123 -30.77 -39.69 5.56
CA SER A 123 -32.17 -39.81 6.01
C SER A 123 -33.17 -38.93 5.24
N VAL A 124 -32.73 -38.28 4.15
CA VAL A 124 -33.56 -37.38 3.33
C VAL A 124 -34.73 -38.16 2.72
N PRO A 125 -35.98 -37.68 2.80
CA PRO A 125 -37.12 -38.40 2.26
C PRO A 125 -37.19 -38.37 0.73
N GLU A 126 -37.75 -39.43 0.15
CA GLU A 126 -38.09 -39.48 -1.27
C GLU A 126 -39.36 -38.65 -1.56
N THR A 127 -39.40 -38.00 -2.73
CA THR A 127 -40.54 -37.17 -3.17
C THR A 127 -41.10 -37.68 -4.50
N PRO A 128 -42.37 -37.37 -4.83
CA PRO A 128 -42.93 -37.73 -6.13
C PRO A 128 -42.23 -36.98 -7.27
N VAL A 129 -42.30 -37.54 -8.48
CA VAL A 129 -41.74 -36.92 -9.68
C VAL A 129 -42.55 -35.68 -10.08
N VAL A 130 -41.88 -34.54 -10.11
CA VAL A 130 -42.42 -33.23 -10.51
C VAL A 130 -41.75 -32.72 -11.79
N GLU A 131 -42.36 -31.73 -12.44
CA GLU A 131 -41.72 -31.00 -13.53
C GLU A 131 -40.62 -30.09 -12.99
N LEU A 132 -39.58 -29.82 -13.79
CA LEU A 132 -38.41 -29.03 -13.36
C LEU A 132 -38.74 -27.59 -12.93
N SER A 133 -39.86 -27.06 -13.40
CA SER A 133 -40.36 -25.73 -13.03
C SER A 133 -41.28 -25.74 -11.81
N ASP A 134 -41.67 -26.92 -11.32
CA ASP A 134 -42.56 -27.07 -10.18
C ASP A 134 -41.74 -27.13 -8.88
N THR A 135 -41.84 -26.06 -8.09
CA THR A 135 -41.20 -25.92 -6.78
C THR A 135 -42.19 -26.08 -5.63
N THR A 136 -43.43 -26.50 -5.88
CA THR A 136 -44.49 -26.59 -4.85
C THR A 136 -44.23 -27.65 -3.78
N TRP A 137 -43.29 -28.56 -4.02
CA TRP A 137 -42.84 -29.57 -3.06
C TRP A 137 -41.88 -29.00 -1.99
N LEU A 138 -41.37 -27.78 -2.16
CA LEU A 138 -40.60 -27.04 -1.15
C LEU A 138 -41.54 -26.14 -0.36
N SER A 139 -41.41 -26.10 0.97
CA SER A 139 -42.34 -25.38 1.86
C SER A 139 -41.70 -24.20 2.58
N ASN A 140 -40.45 -24.36 3.05
CA ASN A 140 -39.78 -23.38 3.90
C ASN A 140 -38.53 -22.78 3.25
N VAL A 141 -38.15 -23.28 2.07
CA VAL A 141 -36.87 -22.98 1.42
C VAL A 141 -37.08 -22.53 -0.03
N GLU A 142 -36.28 -21.57 -0.46
CA GLU A 142 -36.22 -21.08 -1.83
C GLU A 142 -35.15 -21.82 -2.65
N VAL A 143 -35.33 -21.87 -3.97
CA VAL A 143 -34.37 -22.50 -4.87
C VAL A 143 -33.18 -21.55 -5.12
N PRO A 144 -31.92 -21.96 -4.93
CA PRO A 144 -30.75 -21.11 -5.08
C PRO A 144 -30.33 -20.92 -6.55
N PHE A 145 -31.27 -20.64 -7.44
CA PHE A 145 -31.03 -20.57 -8.89
C PHE A 145 -31.89 -19.50 -9.55
N ILE A 146 -31.27 -18.62 -10.34
CA ILE A 146 -32.00 -17.63 -11.16
C ILE A 146 -32.33 -18.30 -12.49
N LEU A 147 -33.62 -18.46 -12.77
CA LEU A 147 -34.09 -19.14 -13.99
C LEU A 147 -34.02 -18.19 -15.19
N VAL A 148 -33.08 -18.44 -16.12
CA VAL A 148 -33.02 -17.74 -17.40
C VAL A 148 -32.73 -18.77 -18.51
N PRO A 149 -33.72 -19.13 -19.36
CA PRO A 149 -35.15 -18.75 -19.35
C PRO A 149 -35.98 -19.43 -18.24
N GLU A 150 -37.16 -18.92 -17.90
CA GLU A 150 -37.98 -19.46 -16.80
C GLU A 150 -38.41 -20.93 -17.04
N SER A 151 -39.02 -21.22 -18.19
CA SER A 151 -39.49 -22.57 -18.51
C SER A 151 -38.39 -23.46 -19.10
N THR A 152 -38.20 -24.66 -18.56
CA THR A 152 -37.34 -25.68 -19.18
C THR A 152 -37.93 -27.07 -18.93
N LYS A 153 -38.11 -27.82 -20.02
CA LYS A 153 -38.65 -29.18 -19.97
C LYS A 153 -37.70 -30.12 -19.23
N GLY A 154 -38.25 -30.94 -18.34
CA GLY A 154 -37.55 -32.03 -17.68
C GLY A 154 -38.26 -32.43 -16.38
N LYS A 155 -37.91 -33.61 -15.86
CA LYS A 155 -38.50 -34.15 -14.62
C LYS A 155 -37.48 -34.19 -13.50
N PHE A 156 -37.95 -34.01 -12.27
CA PHE A 156 -37.14 -34.03 -11.06
C PHE A 156 -37.87 -34.80 -9.96
N HIS A 157 -37.12 -35.48 -9.10
CA HIS A 157 -37.57 -35.95 -7.79
C HIS A 157 -36.37 -35.91 -6.83
N MET A 158 -36.66 -35.78 -5.54
CA MET A 158 -35.70 -35.89 -4.45
C MET A 158 -35.59 -37.35 -3.98
N GLU A 159 -34.38 -37.80 -3.69
CA GLU A 159 -33.99 -39.10 -3.14
C GLU A 159 -32.75 -38.88 -2.24
N PRO A 160 -32.48 -39.72 -1.22
CA PRO A 160 -31.20 -39.71 -0.50
C PRO A 160 -29.97 -39.74 -1.44
N PRO A 161 -28.87 -39.08 -1.07
CA PRO A 161 -27.65 -39.11 -1.87
C PRO A 161 -27.02 -40.50 -1.91
N THR A 162 -26.49 -40.87 -3.08
CA THR A 162 -25.82 -42.17 -3.27
C THR A 162 -24.57 -42.31 -2.41
N SER A 163 -23.84 -41.21 -2.22
CA SER A 163 -22.68 -41.15 -1.34
C SER A 163 -22.39 -39.74 -0.88
N VAL A 164 -21.78 -39.63 0.29
CA VAL A 164 -21.27 -38.39 0.87
C VAL A 164 -19.78 -38.57 1.15
N ALA A 165 -18.93 -37.72 0.58
CA ALA A 165 -17.48 -37.80 0.73
C ALA A 165 -16.87 -36.42 1.05
N MET A 166 -15.84 -36.40 1.89
CA MET A 166 -15.06 -35.18 2.14
C MET A 166 -14.12 -34.90 0.96
N ILE A 167 -14.08 -33.66 0.49
CA ILE A 167 -13.17 -33.19 -0.55
C ILE A 167 -12.43 -31.91 -0.15
N GLY A 168 -11.52 -31.45 -1.00
CA GLY A 168 -10.82 -30.18 -0.82
C GLY A 168 -9.70 -30.20 0.21
N SER A 169 -9.50 -29.08 0.90
CA SER A 169 -8.31 -28.83 1.72
C SER A 169 -8.26 -29.65 3.02
N TYR A 170 -9.41 -30.04 3.56
CA TYR A 170 -9.50 -30.74 4.85
C TYR A 170 -8.94 -32.16 4.80
N PRO A 171 -9.41 -33.07 3.93
CA PRO A 171 -8.84 -34.42 3.81
C PRO A 171 -7.37 -34.40 3.36
N LEU A 172 -6.95 -33.38 2.61
CA LEU A 172 -5.55 -33.20 2.20
C LEU A 172 -4.64 -32.72 3.36
N GLY A 173 -5.23 -32.27 4.48
CA GLY A 173 -4.50 -31.71 5.62
C GLY A 173 -3.90 -30.32 5.36
N THR A 174 -4.47 -29.54 4.45
CA THR A 174 -3.98 -28.20 4.06
C THR A 174 -4.94 -27.06 4.45
N CYS A 175 -5.92 -27.33 5.32
CA CYS A 175 -6.79 -26.28 5.87
C CYS A 175 -6.03 -25.37 6.83
N ILE A 176 -6.24 -24.05 6.70
CA ILE A 176 -5.57 -23.02 7.51
C ILE A 176 -6.60 -22.12 8.23
N LYS A 177 -6.25 -21.65 9.44
CA LYS A 177 -7.00 -20.65 10.23
C LYS A 177 -6.91 -19.24 9.60
N PRO A 178 -7.77 -18.27 9.99
CA PRO A 178 -8.88 -18.37 10.95
C PRO A 178 -10.16 -19.00 10.37
N ARG A 179 -10.39 -18.88 9.06
CA ARG A 179 -11.58 -19.40 8.39
C ARG A 179 -11.40 -20.87 8.02
N VAL A 180 -12.02 -21.76 8.79
CA VAL A 180 -11.98 -23.21 8.54
C VAL A 180 -13.19 -23.59 7.70
N SER A 181 -12.96 -23.93 6.43
CA SER A 181 -13.98 -24.45 5.52
C SER A 181 -13.72 -25.92 5.22
N VAL A 182 -14.79 -26.73 5.28
CA VAL A 182 -14.75 -28.16 4.94
C VAL A 182 -15.73 -28.41 3.82
N ASP A 183 -15.28 -29.03 2.74
CA ASP A 183 -16.10 -29.30 1.56
C ASP A 183 -16.61 -30.76 1.61
N LEU A 184 -17.93 -30.94 1.54
CA LEU A 184 -18.60 -32.23 1.40
C LEU A 184 -19.17 -32.36 0.00
N MET A 185 -18.74 -33.39 -0.71
CA MET A 185 -19.31 -33.82 -1.97
C MET A 185 -20.48 -34.76 -1.71
N VAL A 186 -21.64 -34.40 -2.22
CA VAL A 186 -22.87 -35.19 -2.16
C VAL A 186 -23.20 -35.64 -3.57
N THR A 187 -23.15 -36.96 -3.81
CA THR A 187 -23.40 -37.54 -5.12
C THR A 187 -24.90 -37.66 -5.37
N ILE A 188 -25.39 -36.95 -6.39
CA ILE A 188 -26.78 -37.02 -6.84
C ILE A 188 -27.03 -38.43 -7.43
N PRO A 189 -28.14 -39.10 -7.06
CA PRO A 189 -28.48 -40.40 -7.64
C PRO A 189 -28.66 -40.38 -9.16
N SER A 190 -28.28 -41.48 -9.83
CA SER A 190 -28.41 -41.63 -11.28
C SER A 190 -29.87 -41.71 -11.76
N SER A 191 -30.81 -41.99 -10.85
CA SER A 191 -32.26 -41.87 -11.08
C SER A 191 -32.71 -40.42 -11.32
N VAL A 192 -32.04 -39.44 -10.71
CA VAL A 192 -32.41 -38.02 -10.73
C VAL A 192 -31.86 -37.29 -11.96
N VAL A 193 -30.70 -37.69 -12.47
CA VAL A 193 -30.00 -37.04 -13.60
C VAL A 193 -29.90 -37.95 -14.83
N HIS A 194 -30.04 -37.37 -16.01
CA HIS A 194 -30.00 -38.09 -17.29
C HIS A 194 -28.97 -37.44 -18.22
N PRO A 195 -28.19 -38.17 -19.05
CA PRO A 195 -27.12 -37.59 -19.88
C PRO A 195 -27.52 -36.39 -20.77
N MET A 196 -28.79 -36.30 -21.16
CA MET A 196 -29.33 -35.13 -21.89
C MET A 196 -29.56 -33.87 -21.04
N ASP A 197 -29.34 -33.94 -19.74
CA ASP A 197 -29.39 -32.81 -18.82
C ASP A 197 -28.13 -31.95 -18.91
N ALA A 198 -27.09 -32.42 -19.61
CA ALA A 198 -25.93 -31.61 -19.97
C ALA A 198 -26.32 -30.38 -20.81
N ILE A 199 -27.44 -30.44 -21.52
CA ILE A 199 -27.88 -29.42 -22.47
C ILE A 199 -28.81 -28.42 -21.75
N ASN A 200 -28.72 -27.14 -22.12
CA ASN A 200 -29.68 -26.10 -21.72
C ASN A 200 -29.81 -25.95 -20.18
N GLN A 201 -28.69 -26.00 -19.46
CA GLN A 201 -28.60 -25.81 -18.00
C GLN A 201 -29.50 -26.73 -17.15
N ARG A 202 -30.02 -27.83 -17.70
CA ARG A 202 -30.92 -28.75 -16.97
C ARG A 202 -30.24 -29.36 -15.76
N TYR A 203 -28.98 -29.78 -15.91
CA TYR A 203 -28.17 -30.29 -14.81
C TYR A 203 -28.02 -29.25 -13.70
N SER A 204 -27.65 -28.00 -14.03
CA SER A 204 -27.50 -26.93 -13.03
C SER A 204 -28.81 -26.64 -12.27
N ARG A 205 -29.96 -26.72 -12.95
CA ARG A 205 -31.29 -26.60 -12.30
C ARG A 205 -31.59 -27.78 -11.39
N LYS A 206 -31.40 -29.02 -11.86
CA LYS A 206 -31.59 -30.22 -11.04
C LYS A 206 -30.68 -30.21 -9.81
N ARG A 207 -29.44 -29.77 -9.98
CA ARG A 207 -28.47 -29.59 -8.89
C ARG A 207 -28.96 -28.57 -7.87
N ALA A 208 -29.51 -27.44 -8.30
CA ALA A 208 -30.06 -26.43 -7.39
C ALA A 208 -31.32 -26.92 -6.66
N LEU A 209 -32.22 -27.61 -7.35
CA LEU A 209 -33.40 -28.24 -6.74
C LEU A 209 -33.00 -29.31 -5.71
N TYR A 210 -31.98 -30.11 -6.03
CA TYR A 210 -31.44 -31.11 -5.11
C TYR A 210 -30.86 -30.44 -3.85
N LEU A 211 -30.08 -29.37 -4.00
CA LEU A 211 -29.59 -28.58 -2.85
C LEU A 211 -30.73 -27.97 -2.03
N ALA A 212 -31.81 -27.52 -2.66
CA ALA A 212 -32.98 -27.01 -1.96
C ALA A 212 -33.71 -28.09 -1.16
N GLY A 213 -33.84 -29.30 -1.72
CA GLY A 213 -34.39 -30.45 -0.99
C GLY A 213 -33.53 -30.85 0.20
N LEU A 214 -32.19 -30.85 0.06
CA LEU A 214 -31.28 -31.06 1.18
C LEU A 214 -31.43 -29.97 2.24
N ALA A 215 -31.55 -28.71 1.83
CA ALA A 215 -31.72 -27.58 2.74
C ALA A 215 -33.05 -27.66 3.52
N GLU A 216 -34.16 -28.01 2.86
CA GLU A 216 -35.47 -28.22 3.50
C GLU A 216 -35.39 -29.29 4.59
N HIS A 217 -34.75 -30.43 4.30
CA HIS A 217 -34.57 -31.51 5.28
C HIS A 217 -33.70 -31.06 6.47
N LEU A 218 -32.57 -30.41 6.19
CA LEU A 218 -31.61 -29.98 7.21
C LEU A 218 -32.13 -28.84 8.08
N LEU A 219 -32.99 -27.96 7.55
CA LEU A 219 -33.58 -26.85 8.29
C LEU A 219 -34.42 -27.32 9.49
N SER A 220 -34.98 -28.53 9.42
CA SER A 220 -35.77 -29.12 10.50
C SER A 220 -34.94 -29.68 11.67
N SER A 221 -33.62 -29.83 11.49
CA SER A 221 -32.73 -30.46 12.47
C SER A 221 -32.17 -29.46 13.48
N LYS A 222 -32.21 -29.83 14.77
CA LYS A 222 -31.59 -29.05 15.87
C LYS A 222 -30.06 -29.12 15.87
N GLU A 223 -29.49 -30.03 15.09
CA GLU A 223 -28.03 -30.21 14.99
C GLU A 223 -27.38 -29.23 14.00
N VAL A 224 -28.18 -28.50 13.23
CA VAL A 224 -27.72 -27.51 12.26
C VAL A 224 -27.88 -26.11 12.88
N GLY A 225 -26.83 -25.29 12.78
CA GLY A 225 -26.84 -23.89 13.17
C GLY A 225 -27.44 -23.01 12.07
N THR A 226 -26.64 -22.11 11.50
CA THR A 226 -27.08 -21.27 10.39
C THR A 226 -26.99 -22.02 9.06
N LEU A 227 -28.03 -21.87 8.25
CA LEU A 227 -28.15 -22.46 6.92
C LEU A 227 -28.25 -21.34 5.87
N ARG A 228 -27.31 -21.29 4.94
CA ARG A 228 -27.21 -20.23 3.92
C ARG A 228 -26.87 -20.83 2.57
N TYR A 229 -27.29 -20.18 1.50
CA TYR A 229 -26.77 -20.46 0.17
C TYR A 229 -25.61 -19.54 -0.17
N SER A 230 -24.75 -20.02 -1.06
CA SER A 230 -23.76 -19.23 -1.76
C SER A 230 -23.52 -19.80 -3.15
N CYS A 231 -22.62 -19.21 -3.93
CA CYS A 231 -22.20 -19.70 -5.24
C CYS A 231 -20.71 -19.95 -5.23
N LEU A 232 -20.27 -21.15 -5.63
CA LEU A 232 -18.86 -21.49 -5.65
C LEU A 232 -18.09 -20.55 -6.59
N HIS A 233 -17.15 -19.78 -6.03
CA HIS A 233 -16.38 -18.74 -6.73
C HIS A 233 -17.29 -17.78 -7.50
N GLY A 234 -18.48 -17.45 -6.99
CA GLY A 234 -19.43 -16.53 -7.60
C GLY A 234 -20.11 -17.07 -8.87
N ASN A 235 -19.92 -18.35 -9.22
CA ASN A 235 -20.56 -18.95 -10.38
C ASN A 235 -22.00 -19.37 -10.03
N ARG A 236 -22.99 -18.66 -10.58
CA ARG A 236 -24.42 -18.89 -10.32
C ARG A 236 -24.94 -20.25 -10.76
N LEU A 237 -24.21 -20.93 -11.64
CA LEU A 237 -24.54 -22.29 -12.06
C LEU A 237 -24.10 -23.35 -11.05
N ARG A 238 -23.30 -22.95 -10.04
CA ARG A 238 -22.76 -23.81 -8.99
C ARG A 238 -23.16 -23.31 -7.60
N PRO A 239 -24.48 -23.24 -7.27
CA PRO A 239 -24.91 -22.95 -5.90
C PRO A 239 -24.33 -23.95 -4.91
N ILE A 240 -24.06 -23.55 -3.68
CA ILE A 240 -23.58 -24.42 -2.60
C ILE A 240 -24.37 -24.12 -1.34
N LEU A 241 -24.51 -25.13 -0.48
CA LEU A 241 -25.18 -24.99 0.80
C LEU A 241 -24.13 -24.85 1.90
N LEU A 242 -24.22 -23.78 2.67
CA LEU A 242 -23.32 -23.44 3.77
C LEU A 242 -24.01 -23.73 5.10
N LEU A 243 -23.32 -24.48 5.97
CA LEU A 243 -23.82 -24.87 7.29
C LEU A 243 -22.80 -24.54 8.36
N THR A 244 -23.28 -24.08 9.51
CA THR A 244 -22.45 -23.89 10.70
C THR A 244 -22.93 -24.79 11.84
N PRO A 245 -22.05 -25.19 12.78
CA PRO A 245 -22.47 -25.89 13.98
C PRO A 245 -23.30 -24.95 14.88
N PRO A 246 -24.28 -25.47 15.64
CA PRO A 246 -25.09 -24.67 16.55
C PRO A 246 -24.26 -24.16 17.74
N GLY A 247 -24.65 -23.01 18.29
CA GLY A 247 -24.07 -22.47 19.53
C GLY A 247 -22.80 -21.63 19.33
N LYS A 248 -21.89 -21.66 20.31
CA LYS A 248 -20.71 -20.77 20.37
C LYS A 248 -19.69 -21.02 19.25
N ASP A 249 -19.70 -22.21 18.65
CA ASP A 249 -18.75 -22.60 17.60
C ASP A 249 -19.19 -22.17 16.19
N ALA A 250 -20.35 -21.52 16.04
CA ALA A 250 -20.96 -21.14 14.75
C ALA A 250 -20.07 -20.24 13.87
N SER A 251 -19.21 -19.42 14.48
CA SER A 251 -18.28 -18.54 13.75
C SER A 251 -16.95 -19.21 13.37
N SER A 252 -16.69 -20.42 13.88
CA SER A 252 -15.36 -21.04 13.86
C SER A 252 -15.15 -22.04 12.72
N LEU A 253 -16.24 -22.53 12.11
CA LEU A 253 -16.29 -23.59 11.11
C LEU A 253 -17.46 -23.36 10.14
N THR A 254 -17.18 -23.50 8.85
CA THR A 254 -18.22 -23.54 7.80
C THR A 254 -18.11 -24.83 7.02
N LEU A 255 -19.18 -25.60 6.99
CA LEU A 255 -19.32 -26.78 6.16
C LEU A 255 -19.97 -26.37 4.84
N ARG A 256 -19.40 -26.80 3.71
CA ARG A 256 -19.86 -26.47 2.35
C ARG A 256 -20.30 -27.75 1.66
N ILE A 257 -21.60 -27.88 1.38
CA ILE A 257 -22.16 -29.02 0.66
C ILE A 257 -22.20 -28.71 -0.84
N HIS A 258 -21.58 -29.59 -1.62
CA HIS A 258 -21.51 -29.57 -3.07
C HIS A 258 -22.33 -30.74 -3.62
N ALA A 259 -23.42 -30.45 -4.32
CA ALA A 259 -24.14 -31.48 -5.06
C ALA A 259 -23.40 -31.75 -6.39
N CYS A 260 -22.95 -32.98 -6.59
CA CYS A 260 -22.16 -33.42 -7.73
C CYS A 260 -22.88 -34.54 -8.49
N PRO A 261 -22.65 -34.70 -9.81
CA PRO A 261 -23.27 -35.76 -10.58
C PRO A 261 -22.63 -37.11 -10.25
N PRO A 262 -23.31 -38.23 -10.56
CA PRO A 262 -22.71 -39.55 -10.45
C PRO A 262 -21.55 -39.71 -11.46
N PRO A 263 -20.53 -40.55 -11.17
CA PRO A 263 -19.32 -40.67 -12.00
C PRO A 263 -19.57 -41.05 -13.46
N ASP A 264 -20.67 -41.72 -13.76
CA ASP A 264 -21.09 -42.20 -15.08
C ASP A 264 -22.02 -41.24 -15.83
N PHE A 265 -22.32 -40.06 -15.27
CA PHE A 265 -23.25 -39.09 -15.87
C PHE A 265 -22.88 -38.67 -17.31
N LEU A 266 -21.61 -38.28 -17.53
CA LEU A 266 -21.10 -37.86 -18.84
C LEU A 266 -19.66 -38.28 -19.06
N LYS A 267 -19.31 -38.58 -20.32
CA LYS A 267 -17.90 -38.74 -20.72
C LYS A 267 -17.26 -37.35 -20.92
N PRO A 268 -16.06 -37.07 -20.36
CA PRO A 268 -15.40 -35.76 -20.46
C PRO A 268 -15.30 -35.18 -21.87
N GLY A 269 -14.95 -35.99 -22.88
CA GLY A 269 -14.86 -35.54 -24.28
C GLY A 269 -16.19 -35.03 -24.90
N GLN A 270 -17.34 -35.21 -24.23
CA GLN A 270 -18.59 -34.59 -24.64
C GLN A 270 -18.66 -33.09 -24.30
N LEU A 271 -17.85 -32.61 -23.36
CA LEU A 271 -17.79 -31.23 -22.85
C LEU A 271 -16.55 -30.48 -23.39
N HIS A 272 -16.12 -30.80 -24.61
CA HIS A 272 -15.00 -30.12 -25.28
C HIS A 272 -15.22 -28.60 -25.39
N PRO A 273 -14.19 -27.74 -25.24
CA PRO A 273 -14.34 -26.28 -25.28
C PRO A 273 -15.03 -25.74 -26.54
N GLN A 274 -14.77 -26.38 -27.69
CA GLN A 274 -15.38 -26.01 -28.98
C GLN A 274 -16.80 -26.54 -29.22
N LYS A 275 -17.38 -27.32 -28.28
CA LYS A 275 -18.74 -27.84 -28.41
C LYS A 275 -19.75 -26.90 -27.75
N SER A 276 -20.91 -26.74 -28.38
CA SER A 276 -22.04 -26.05 -27.77
C SER A 276 -22.90 -27.00 -26.94
N LYS A 277 -23.31 -26.55 -25.76
CA LYS A 277 -24.29 -27.23 -24.90
C LYS A 277 -25.48 -26.35 -24.53
N ILE A 278 -25.45 -25.08 -24.91
CA ILE A 278 -26.58 -24.16 -24.77
C ILE A 278 -27.08 -23.81 -26.16
N ARG A 279 -28.32 -24.20 -26.47
CA ARG A 279 -28.92 -23.87 -27.77
C ARG A 279 -29.37 -22.42 -27.77
N THR A 280 -29.02 -21.67 -28.82
CA THR A 280 -29.41 -20.28 -29.01
C THR A 280 -30.92 -20.09 -28.90
N GLU A 281 -31.70 -20.91 -29.60
CA GLU A 281 -33.18 -20.86 -29.59
C GLU A 281 -33.76 -21.03 -28.20
N TRP A 282 -33.16 -21.90 -27.39
CA TRP A 282 -33.59 -22.10 -26.01
C TRP A 282 -33.28 -20.87 -25.16
N PHE A 283 -32.09 -20.27 -25.31
CA PHE A 283 -31.68 -19.14 -24.49
C PHE A 283 -32.40 -17.83 -24.87
N THR A 284 -32.68 -17.59 -26.16
CA THR A 284 -33.31 -16.35 -26.66
C THR A 284 -34.82 -16.41 -26.79
N GLY A 285 -35.39 -17.59 -27.03
CA GLY A 285 -36.77 -17.73 -27.48
C GLY A 285 -37.00 -17.24 -28.92
N ILE A 286 -35.94 -16.99 -29.70
CA ILE A 286 -36.00 -16.57 -31.11
C ILE A 286 -35.46 -17.71 -31.97
N ASP A 287 -36.23 -18.13 -32.99
CA ASP A 287 -35.80 -19.12 -33.98
C ASP A 287 -34.54 -18.63 -34.72
N SER A 288 -33.55 -19.50 -34.86
CA SER A 288 -32.29 -19.15 -35.50
C SER A 288 -32.51 -18.67 -36.95
N PRO A 289 -31.87 -17.57 -37.41
CA PRO A 289 -32.10 -17.02 -38.75
C PRO A 289 -31.60 -17.93 -39.88
N GLN A 290 -30.85 -18.99 -39.56
CA GLN A 290 -30.48 -20.06 -40.50
C GLN A 290 -30.55 -21.42 -39.81
N PRO A 291 -31.51 -22.30 -40.16
CA PRO A 291 -31.47 -23.70 -39.74
C PRO A 291 -30.22 -24.37 -40.36
N GLY A 292 -29.25 -24.71 -39.53
CA GLY A 292 -28.00 -25.40 -39.94
C GLY A 292 -26.70 -24.60 -39.87
N GLY A 293 -26.70 -23.38 -39.29
CA GLY A 293 -25.44 -22.69 -38.96
C GLY A 293 -24.65 -23.41 -37.85
N PRO A 294 -23.30 -23.23 -37.76
CA PRO A 294 -22.52 -23.83 -36.69
C PRO A 294 -22.92 -23.24 -35.33
N ASP A 295 -23.29 -24.11 -34.37
CA ASP A 295 -23.62 -23.70 -33.01
C ASP A 295 -22.43 -22.99 -32.34
N VAL A 296 -22.70 -21.87 -31.66
CA VAL A 296 -21.66 -21.13 -30.93
C VAL A 296 -21.15 -21.97 -29.75
N PRO A 297 -19.82 -22.18 -29.63
CA PRO A 297 -19.24 -22.93 -28.51
C PRO A 297 -19.57 -22.33 -27.14
N THR A 298 -19.70 -23.19 -26.12
CA THR A 298 -20.01 -22.77 -24.74
C THR A 298 -18.95 -23.28 -23.75
N PRO A 299 -17.69 -22.82 -23.87
CA PRO A 299 -16.57 -23.34 -23.10
C PRO A 299 -16.70 -23.09 -21.59
N HIS A 300 -17.20 -21.95 -21.12
CA HIS A 300 -17.35 -21.67 -19.68
C HIS A 300 -18.45 -22.52 -19.05
N TYR A 301 -19.58 -22.72 -19.74
CA TYR A 301 -20.62 -23.65 -19.28
C TYR A 301 -20.08 -25.09 -19.25
N ASN A 302 -19.37 -25.52 -20.29
CA ASN A 302 -18.80 -26.86 -20.35
C ASN A 302 -17.82 -27.13 -19.20
N SER A 303 -16.90 -26.18 -18.94
CA SER A 303 -15.96 -26.24 -17.82
C SER A 303 -16.67 -26.24 -16.46
N THR A 304 -17.80 -25.52 -16.34
CA THR A 304 -18.62 -25.51 -15.12
C THR A 304 -19.16 -26.91 -14.81
N VAL A 305 -19.76 -27.58 -15.79
CA VAL A 305 -20.33 -28.93 -15.61
C VAL A 305 -19.22 -29.96 -15.37
N LEU A 306 -18.11 -29.86 -16.10
CA LEU A 306 -16.97 -30.77 -15.95
C LEU A 306 -16.29 -30.60 -14.57
N GLY A 307 -16.21 -29.37 -14.06
CA GLY A 307 -15.66 -29.07 -12.75
C GLY A 307 -16.41 -29.70 -11.57
N ASP A 308 -17.65 -30.15 -11.75
CA ASP A 308 -18.39 -30.90 -10.74
C ASP A 308 -18.16 -32.43 -10.81
N HIS A 309 -17.66 -32.96 -11.94
CA HIS A 309 -17.42 -34.40 -12.11
C HIS A 309 -16.10 -34.88 -11.52
N LEU A 310 -15.08 -34.02 -11.57
CA LEU A 310 -13.70 -34.37 -11.27
C LEU A 310 -13.20 -34.17 -9.82
N PRO A 311 -13.92 -33.55 -8.84
CA PRO A 311 -13.36 -33.28 -7.52
C PRO A 311 -12.76 -34.50 -6.78
N ALA A 312 -13.41 -35.66 -6.86
CA ALA A 312 -12.91 -36.89 -6.22
C ALA A 312 -11.59 -37.37 -6.86
N ALA A 313 -11.51 -37.36 -8.20
CA ALA A 313 -10.30 -37.72 -8.93
C ALA A 313 -9.16 -36.73 -8.67
N HIS A 314 -9.47 -35.44 -8.59
CA HIS A 314 -8.52 -34.39 -8.23
C HIS A 314 -7.96 -34.58 -6.82
N LEU A 315 -8.80 -34.94 -5.84
CA LEU A 315 -8.33 -35.24 -4.49
C LEU A 315 -7.40 -36.46 -4.49
N GLN A 316 -7.77 -37.55 -5.16
CA GLN A 316 -6.92 -38.75 -5.26
C GLN A 316 -5.55 -38.43 -5.86
N PHE A 317 -5.52 -37.62 -6.93
CA PHE A 317 -4.27 -37.15 -7.53
C PHE A 317 -3.43 -36.33 -6.55
N LEU A 318 -4.04 -35.35 -5.87
CA LEU A 318 -3.34 -34.50 -4.89
C LEU A 318 -2.82 -35.30 -3.69
N SER A 319 -3.59 -36.28 -3.20
CA SER A 319 -3.15 -37.18 -2.14
C SER A 319 -1.94 -38.00 -2.57
N ALA A 320 -1.97 -38.59 -3.77
CA ALA A 320 -0.86 -39.37 -4.30
C ALA A 320 0.43 -38.53 -4.46
N VAL A 321 0.32 -37.26 -4.84
CA VAL A 321 1.47 -36.33 -4.91
C VAL A 321 1.92 -35.91 -3.51
N SER A 322 0.98 -35.65 -2.60
CA SER A 322 1.29 -35.29 -1.22
C SER A 322 2.03 -36.41 -0.47
N ASP A 323 1.73 -37.67 -0.76
CA ASP A 323 2.41 -38.81 -0.14
C ASP A 323 3.86 -38.97 -0.63
N GLN A 324 4.18 -38.45 -1.82
CA GLN A 324 5.54 -38.47 -2.38
C GLN A 324 6.44 -37.36 -1.84
N CYS A 325 5.88 -36.28 -1.29
CA CYS A 325 6.62 -35.13 -0.79
C CYS A 325 6.10 -34.70 0.58
N GLY A 326 6.85 -35.00 1.65
CA GLY A 326 6.46 -34.69 3.03
C GLY A 326 6.25 -33.20 3.30
N ALA A 327 6.95 -32.32 2.59
CA ALA A 327 6.85 -30.86 2.73
C ALA A 327 5.68 -30.24 1.94
N PHE A 328 4.92 -31.03 1.16
CA PHE A 328 3.87 -30.53 0.29
C PHE A 328 2.77 -29.78 1.05
N LYS A 329 2.29 -30.33 2.16
CA LYS A 329 1.18 -29.76 2.94
C LYS A 329 1.54 -28.39 3.50
N ASP A 330 2.74 -28.28 4.05
CA ASP A 330 3.28 -27.06 4.64
C ASP A 330 3.55 -26.00 3.57
N ALA A 331 4.11 -26.39 2.41
CA ALA A 331 4.34 -25.47 1.29
C ALA A 331 3.02 -24.86 0.77
N VAL A 332 1.98 -25.71 0.62
CA VAL A 332 0.65 -25.27 0.21
C VAL A 332 0.03 -24.35 1.27
N ALA A 333 0.19 -24.65 2.56
CA ALA A 333 -0.32 -23.80 3.64
C ALA A 333 0.34 -22.40 3.60
N LEU A 334 1.66 -22.33 3.43
CA LEU A 334 2.38 -21.05 3.29
C LEU A 334 1.94 -20.26 2.05
N LEU A 335 1.75 -20.94 0.90
CA LEU A 335 1.27 -20.30 -0.31
C LEU A 335 -0.16 -19.74 -0.13
N LYS A 336 -1.03 -20.44 0.59
CA LYS A 336 -2.37 -19.93 0.94
C LYS A 336 -2.29 -18.69 1.85
N VAL A 337 -1.36 -18.65 2.81
CA VAL A 337 -1.12 -17.46 3.62
C VAL A 337 -0.68 -16.30 2.72
N TRP A 338 0.29 -16.52 1.83
CA TRP A 338 0.78 -15.52 0.89
C TRP A 338 -0.34 -14.95 -0.01
N LEU A 339 -1.20 -15.82 -0.56
CA LEU A 339 -2.36 -15.42 -1.38
C LEU A 339 -3.38 -14.61 -0.57
N ARG A 340 -3.65 -15.03 0.67
CA ARG A 340 -4.60 -14.35 1.56
C ARG A 340 -4.15 -12.94 1.94
N GLN A 341 -2.86 -12.76 2.24
CA GLN A 341 -2.34 -11.42 2.54
C GLN A 341 -2.48 -10.44 1.38
N ARG A 342 -2.69 -10.94 0.15
CA ARG A 342 -2.88 -10.15 -1.08
C ARG A 342 -4.34 -10.09 -1.55
N GLU A 343 -5.27 -10.65 -0.78
CA GLU A 343 -6.70 -10.76 -1.12
C GLU A 343 -6.96 -11.51 -2.45
N LEU A 344 -6.11 -12.50 -2.78
CA LEU A 344 -6.17 -13.28 -4.02
C LEU A 344 -6.74 -14.70 -3.82
N ASP A 345 -7.01 -15.11 -2.57
CA ASP A 345 -7.41 -16.48 -2.23
C ASP A 345 -8.93 -16.74 -2.31
N GLN A 346 -9.77 -15.71 -2.43
CA GLN A 346 -11.24 -15.82 -2.39
C GLN A 346 -11.93 -14.99 -3.47
N GLY A 347 -13.18 -15.36 -3.78
CA GLY A 347 -14.07 -14.63 -4.67
C GLY A 347 -14.08 -15.12 -6.11
N SER A 348 -14.83 -14.43 -6.96
CA SER A 348 -14.99 -14.82 -8.36
C SER A 348 -13.70 -14.65 -9.16
N GLY A 349 -13.20 -15.76 -9.72
CA GLY A 349 -11.95 -15.78 -10.50
C GLY A 349 -10.67 -15.77 -9.64
N CYS A 350 -10.76 -16.14 -8.36
CA CYS A 350 -9.62 -16.16 -7.45
C CYS A 350 -8.60 -17.26 -7.75
N PHE A 351 -7.37 -17.07 -7.27
CA PHE A 351 -6.36 -18.12 -7.24
C PHE A 351 -6.44 -18.83 -5.88
N GLY A 352 -7.48 -19.66 -5.74
CA GLY A 352 -7.80 -20.31 -4.48
C GLY A 352 -6.80 -21.39 -4.07
N GLY A 353 -6.98 -21.89 -2.84
CA GLY A 353 -6.13 -22.93 -2.26
C GLY A 353 -6.04 -24.22 -3.07
N PHE A 354 -7.08 -24.57 -3.83
CA PHE A 354 -7.09 -25.72 -4.73
C PHE A 354 -6.14 -25.55 -5.93
N LEU A 355 -6.15 -24.38 -6.57
CA LEU A 355 -5.24 -24.05 -7.67
C LEU A 355 -3.79 -23.99 -7.19
N ALA A 356 -3.57 -23.44 -5.99
CA ALA A 356 -2.27 -23.46 -5.33
C ALA A 356 -1.75 -24.89 -5.15
N SER A 357 -2.59 -25.83 -4.67
CA SER A 357 -2.22 -27.25 -4.55
C SER A 357 -1.90 -27.88 -5.91
N MET A 358 -2.74 -27.66 -6.92
CA MET A 358 -2.53 -28.19 -8.27
C MET A 358 -1.24 -27.65 -8.91
N LEU A 359 -0.93 -26.37 -8.71
CA LEU A 359 0.29 -25.76 -9.22
C LEU A 359 1.55 -26.38 -8.59
N VAL A 360 1.57 -26.53 -7.26
CA VAL A 360 2.70 -27.18 -6.57
C VAL A 360 2.85 -28.62 -7.04
N SER A 361 1.74 -29.34 -7.22
CA SER A 361 1.75 -30.69 -7.79
C SER A 361 2.28 -30.73 -9.22
N TYR A 362 1.97 -29.74 -10.06
CA TYR A 362 2.53 -29.62 -11.41
C TYR A 362 4.05 -29.49 -11.34
N LEU A 363 4.57 -28.60 -10.50
CA LEU A 363 6.03 -28.39 -10.38
C LEU A 363 6.77 -29.65 -9.91
N LEU A 364 6.18 -30.41 -8.97
CA LEU A 364 6.75 -31.68 -8.49
C LEU A 364 6.71 -32.76 -9.58
N THR A 365 5.56 -32.94 -10.22
CA THR A 365 5.37 -33.99 -11.23
C THR A 365 6.09 -33.70 -12.55
N SER A 366 6.40 -32.44 -12.86
CA SER A 366 7.21 -32.04 -13.99
C SER A 366 8.71 -31.95 -13.65
N HIS A 367 9.12 -32.38 -12.46
CA HIS A 367 10.50 -32.31 -11.97
C HIS A 367 11.14 -30.92 -12.02
N LYS A 368 10.33 -29.85 -11.97
CA LYS A 368 10.81 -28.45 -11.85
C LYS A 368 11.25 -28.14 -10.43
N VAL A 369 10.73 -28.88 -9.45
CA VAL A 369 11.17 -28.87 -8.05
C VAL A 369 11.37 -30.31 -7.57
N SER A 370 12.21 -30.50 -6.54
CA SER A 370 12.56 -31.82 -6.00
C SER A 370 11.70 -32.19 -4.79
N ASN A 371 11.36 -33.47 -4.64
CA ASN A 371 10.59 -33.99 -3.51
C ASN A 371 11.31 -33.85 -2.16
N HIS A 372 12.63 -33.62 -2.19
CA HIS A 372 13.48 -33.45 -0.99
C HIS A 372 13.56 -31.99 -0.51
N MET A 373 12.98 -31.04 -1.25
CA MET A 373 13.00 -29.63 -0.88
C MET A 373 12.15 -29.36 0.37
N SER A 374 12.60 -28.40 1.19
CA SER A 374 11.83 -27.88 2.31
C SER A 374 10.61 -27.06 1.85
N ALA A 375 9.64 -26.86 2.75
CA ALA A 375 8.43 -26.07 2.46
C ALA A 375 8.74 -24.64 1.98
N TYR A 376 9.76 -24.01 2.57
CA TYR A 376 10.27 -22.69 2.15
C TYR A 376 10.80 -22.71 0.71
N GLN A 377 11.65 -23.68 0.36
CA GLN A 377 12.21 -23.81 -0.99
C GLN A 377 11.11 -24.06 -2.03
N LEU A 378 10.11 -24.89 -1.68
CA LEU A 378 8.95 -25.13 -2.53
C LEU A 378 8.12 -23.84 -2.75
N LEU A 379 7.87 -23.07 -1.69
CA LEU A 379 7.19 -21.77 -1.79
C LEU A 379 7.97 -20.81 -2.71
N ARG A 380 9.26 -20.60 -2.44
CA ARG A 380 10.11 -19.68 -3.21
C ARG A 380 10.17 -20.06 -4.68
N ASN A 381 10.34 -21.34 -4.99
CA ASN A 381 10.37 -21.84 -6.36
C ASN A 381 9.01 -21.73 -7.05
N THR A 382 7.91 -21.91 -6.31
CA THR A 382 6.55 -21.71 -6.85
C THR A 382 6.31 -20.24 -7.21
N LEU A 383 6.76 -19.32 -6.37
CA LEU A 383 6.66 -17.87 -6.64
C LEU A 383 7.59 -17.44 -7.78
N HIS A 384 8.79 -18.01 -7.87
CA HIS A 384 9.66 -17.80 -9.02
C HIS A 384 9.02 -18.31 -10.33
N PHE A 385 8.35 -19.46 -10.30
CA PHE A 385 7.61 -19.98 -11.45
C PHE A 385 6.48 -19.02 -11.87
N LEU A 386 5.67 -18.55 -10.91
CA LEU A 386 4.61 -17.58 -11.17
C LEU A 386 5.14 -16.24 -11.71
N ALA A 387 6.32 -15.81 -11.27
CA ALA A 387 6.95 -14.57 -11.71
C ALA A 387 7.52 -14.64 -13.14
N SER A 388 7.99 -15.83 -13.56
CA SER A 388 8.74 -16.01 -14.81
C SER A 388 7.93 -16.65 -15.94
N THR A 389 6.92 -17.44 -15.61
CA THR A 389 6.07 -18.12 -16.61
C THR A 389 4.82 -17.31 -16.83
N ASP A 390 4.40 -17.18 -18.09
CA ASP A 390 3.16 -16.51 -18.46
C ASP A 390 2.10 -17.50 -18.96
N LEU A 391 1.13 -17.84 -18.11
CA LEU A 391 0.05 -18.77 -18.47
C LEU A 391 -0.98 -18.18 -19.44
N THR A 392 -0.91 -16.88 -19.77
CA THR A 392 -1.75 -16.30 -20.84
C THR A 392 -1.23 -16.59 -22.23
N GLU A 393 0.04 -16.99 -22.35
CA GLU A 393 0.68 -17.34 -23.62
C GLU A 393 1.09 -18.82 -23.62
N ASN A 394 1.73 -19.26 -22.54
CA ASN A 394 2.33 -20.57 -22.38
C ASN A 394 1.55 -21.40 -21.36
N GLY A 395 0.40 -21.90 -21.81
CA GLY A 395 -0.47 -22.75 -21.01
C GLY A 395 0.23 -24.04 -20.57
N ILE A 396 -0.11 -24.53 -19.37
CA ILE A 396 0.48 -25.75 -18.78
C ILE A 396 -0.56 -26.86 -18.64
N THR A 397 -0.10 -28.10 -18.53
CA THR A 397 -0.94 -29.29 -18.36
C THR A 397 -0.37 -30.28 -17.35
N LEU A 398 -1.24 -30.90 -16.57
CA LEU A 398 -0.94 -32.04 -15.69
C LEU A 398 -1.17 -33.40 -16.36
N ALA A 399 -1.80 -33.44 -17.54
CA ALA A 399 -2.10 -34.67 -18.24
C ALA A 399 -0.83 -35.26 -18.88
N ARG A 400 -0.42 -36.46 -18.43
CA ARG A 400 0.77 -37.17 -18.96
C ARG A 400 0.46 -38.03 -20.19
N SER A 401 -0.75 -38.57 -20.25
CA SER A 401 -1.24 -39.41 -21.35
C SER A 401 -2.72 -39.09 -21.59
N PRO A 402 -3.03 -37.92 -22.19
CA PRO A 402 -4.41 -37.55 -22.47
C PRO A 402 -5.05 -38.56 -23.42
N ASP A 403 -6.34 -38.81 -23.26
CA ASP A 403 -7.09 -39.63 -24.21
C ASP A 403 -7.18 -38.93 -25.59
N SER A 404 -7.53 -39.67 -26.64
CA SER A 404 -7.64 -39.12 -28.00
C SER A 404 -8.75 -38.09 -28.18
N THR A 405 -9.60 -37.90 -27.17
CA THR A 405 -10.71 -36.94 -27.18
C THR A 405 -10.41 -35.67 -26.40
N ALA A 406 -9.25 -35.59 -25.76
CA ALA A 406 -8.82 -34.45 -24.96
C ALA A 406 -8.50 -33.24 -25.85
N PRO A 407 -8.91 -32.03 -25.46
CA PRO A 407 -8.56 -30.81 -26.19
C PRO A 407 -7.05 -30.56 -26.21
N SER A 408 -6.56 -29.96 -27.28
CA SER A 408 -5.18 -29.45 -27.32
C SER A 408 -5.03 -28.18 -26.48
N LEU A 409 -3.79 -27.83 -26.12
CA LEU A 409 -3.52 -26.54 -25.45
C LEU A 409 -3.95 -25.34 -26.31
N SER A 410 -3.82 -25.42 -27.64
CA SER A 410 -4.32 -24.40 -28.56
C SER A 410 -5.84 -24.30 -28.53
N ASP A 411 -6.56 -25.40 -28.39
CA ASP A 411 -8.03 -25.37 -28.26
C ASP A 411 -8.44 -24.65 -26.97
N PHE A 412 -7.71 -24.85 -25.86
CA PHE A 412 -7.96 -24.12 -24.63
C PHE A 412 -7.65 -22.62 -24.75
N HIS A 413 -6.52 -22.24 -25.35
CA HIS A 413 -6.17 -20.82 -25.56
C HIS A 413 -7.12 -20.09 -26.51
N SER A 414 -7.76 -20.82 -27.43
CA SER A 414 -8.82 -20.24 -28.27
C SER A 414 -10.07 -19.84 -27.49
N ALA A 415 -10.28 -20.43 -26.31
CA ALA A 415 -11.48 -20.25 -25.49
C ALA A 415 -11.25 -19.50 -24.17
N PHE A 416 -10.05 -19.57 -23.59
CA PHE A 416 -9.74 -19.02 -22.28
C PHE A 416 -8.46 -18.18 -22.30
N PRO A 417 -8.42 -17.06 -21.56
CA PRO A 417 -7.23 -16.22 -21.50
C PRO A 417 -6.09 -16.81 -20.67
N VAL A 418 -6.37 -17.73 -19.74
CA VAL A 418 -5.37 -18.36 -18.87
C VAL A 418 -5.61 -19.87 -18.90
N VAL A 419 -4.56 -20.64 -19.21
CA VAL A 419 -4.68 -22.09 -19.41
C VAL A 419 -3.82 -22.87 -18.42
N PHE A 420 -4.51 -23.65 -17.57
CA PHE A 420 -3.92 -24.67 -16.71
C PHE A 420 -4.79 -25.92 -16.75
N VAL A 421 -4.37 -26.93 -17.51
CA VAL A 421 -5.15 -28.16 -17.73
C VAL A 421 -4.92 -29.16 -16.60
N ASP A 422 -6.01 -29.76 -16.14
CA ASP A 422 -6.06 -30.74 -15.07
C ASP A 422 -5.43 -32.11 -15.44
N PRO A 423 -5.27 -33.04 -14.48
CA PRO A 423 -4.72 -34.36 -14.75
C PRO A 423 -5.51 -35.21 -15.77
N SER A 424 -6.82 -34.97 -15.92
CA SER A 424 -7.65 -35.67 -16.91
C SER A 424 -7.36 -35.24 -18.35
N GLY A 425 -6.84 -34.02 -18.55
CA GLY A 425 -6.61 -33.42 -19.85
C GLY A 425 -7.82 -32.67 -20.42
N HIS A 426 -9.00 -32.73 -19.77
CA HIS A 426 -10.24 -32.17 -20.31
C HIS A 426 -10.68 -30.86 -19.67
N LEU A 427 -10.23 -30.54 -18.45
CA LEU A 427 -10.67 -29.36 -17.72
C LEU A 427 -9.56 -28.31 -17.64
N ASN A 428 -9.87 -27.07 -18.04
CA ASN A 428 -9.06 -25.91 -17.68
C ASN A 428 -9.41 -25.45 -16.25
N LEU A 429 -8.48 -25.62 -15.32
CA LEU A 429 -8.62 -25.21 -13.92
C LEU A 429 -8.73 -23.68 -13.77
N CYS A 430 -8.17 -22.92 -14.71
CA CYS A 430 -8.17 -21.46 -14.71
C CYS A 430 -9.32 -20.83 -15.51
N ALA A 431 -10.38 -21.59 -15.84
CA ALA A 431 -11.47 -21.14 -16.71
C ALA A 431 -12.17 -19.85 -16.25
N ASP A 432 -12.21 -19.57 -14.94
CA ASP A 432 -12.82 -18.36 -14.37
C ASP A 432 -11.80 -17.24 -14.08
N ILE A 433 -10.49 -17.48 -14.24
CA ILE A 433 -9.44 -16.49 -13.96
C ILE A 433 -9.27 -15.57 -15.16
N THR A 434 -9.36 -14.25 -14.93
CA THR A 434 -9.09 -13.26 -15.97
C THR A 434 -7.58 -13.12 -16.21
N ALA A 435 -7.19 -12.69 -17.42
CA ALA A 435 -5.79 -12.35 -17.70
C ALA A 435 -5.22 -11.34 -16.69
N HIS A 436 -6.02 -10.35 -16.28
CA HIS A 436 -5.60 -9.29 -15.37
C HIS A 436 -5.35 -9.81 -13.95
N THR A 437 -6.21 -10.71 -13.44
CA THR A 437 -5.98 -11.38 -12.15
C THR A 437 -4.70 -12.21 -12.18
N TYR A 438 -4.44 -12.94 -13.28
CA TYR A 438 -3.21 -13.69 -13.42
C TYR A 438 -1.96 -12.79 -13.50
N LYS A 439 -2.02 -11.68 -14.26
CA LYS A 439 -0.94 -10.68 -14.31
C LYS A 439 -0.71 -10.03 -12.95
N GLN A 440 -1.75 -9.82 -12.15
CA GLN A 440 -1.61 -9.36 -10.76
C GLN A 440 -0.85 -10.37 -9.91
N ILE A 441 -1.16 -11.66 -10.00
CA ILE A 441 -0.44 -12.73 -9.29
C ILE A 441 1.03 -12.78 -9.73
N GLN A 442 1.29 -12.70 -11.03
CA GLN A 442 2.64 -12.68 -11.61
C GLN A 442 3.44 -11.47 -11.10
N HIS A 443 2.82 -10.28 -11.08
CA HIS A 443 3.44 -9.06 -10.55
C HIS A 443 3.78 -9.19 -9.06
N GLU A 444 2.82 -9.65 -8.25
CA GLU A 444 3.02 -9.88 -6.81
C GLU A 444 4.08 -10.95 -6.53
N ALA A 445 4.14 -12.01 -7.33
CA ALA A 445 5.17 -13.03 -7.23
C ALA A 445 6.56 -12.46 -7.56
N SER A 446 6.66 -11.64 -8.62
CA SER A 446 7.91 -10.96 -9.00
C SER A 446 8.42 -10.03 -7.90
N LEU A 447 7.54 -9.22 -7.30
CA LEU A 447 7.90 -8.37 -6.15
C LEU A 447 8.34 -9.21 -4.96
N SER A 448 7.62 -10.29 -4.67
CA SER A 448 7.93 -11.13 -3.52
C SER A 448 9.31 -11.77 -3.66
N VAL A 449 9.67 -12.29 -4.84
CA VAL A 449 11.03 -12.81 -5.12
C VAL A 449 12.10 -11.75 -4.88
N ARG A 450 11.90 -10.52 -5.39
CA ARG A 450 12.84 -9.41 -5.16
C ARG A 450 13.02 -9.08 -3.68
N PHE A 451 11.93 -9.11 -2.91
CA PHE A 451 11.98 -8.82 -1.47
C PHE A 451 12.64 -9.94 -0.65
N TRP A 452 12.55 -11.21 -1.07
CA TRP A 452 13.31 -12.30 -0.44
C TRP A 452 14.81 -12.21 -0.68
N ASP A 453 15.22 -11.60 -1.79
CA ASP A 453 16.63 -11.44 -2.16
C ASP A 453 17.26 -10.20 -1.48
N ASP A 454 16.47 -9.35 -0.83
CA ASP A 454 16.97 -8.16 -0.11
C ASP A 454 17.27 -8.49 1.37
N PRO A 455 18.56 -8.50 1.79
CA PRO A 455 18.95 -8.85 3.16
C PRO A 455 18.68 -7.72 4.17
N THR A 456 18.29 -6.53 3.72
CA THR A 456 18.06 -5.38 4.60
C THR A 456 16.62 -5.31 5.12
N MET A 457 15.72 -6.15 4.59
CA MET A 457 14.30 -6.13 4.90
C MET A 457 13.84 -7.39 5.64
N ASP A 458 12.84 -7.22 6.51
CA ASP A 458 12.11 -8.35 7.10
C ASP A 458 11.10 -8.90 6.08
N SER A 459 11.60 -9.72 5.16
CA SER A 459 10.81 -10.33 4.09
C SER A 459 9.70 -11.25 4.63
N PHE A 460 9.89 -11.88 5.80
CA PHE A 460 8.85 -12.70 6.43
C PHE A 460 7.64 -11.86 6.86
N GLN A 461 7.90 -10.79 7.62
CA GLN A 461 6.84 -9.89 8.10
C GLN A 461 6.12 -9.23 6.92
N ALA A 462 6.87 -8.74 5.94
CA ALA A 462 6.30 -8.07 4.77
C ALA A 462 5.41 -9.01 3.93
N LEU A 463 5.83 -10.26 3.71
CA LEU A 463 5.19 -11.14 2.72
C LEU A 463 4.10 -12.03 3.29
N LEU A 464 4.19 -12.44 4.57
CA LEU A 464 3.31 -13.43 5.20
C LEU A 464 2.46 -12.87 6.34
N MET A 465 2.85 -11.75 6.93
CA MET A 465 2.16 -11.17 8.10
C MET A 465 1.42 -9.86 7.80
N THR A 466 1.76 -9.17 6.70
CA THR A 466 1.20 -7.86 6.35
C THR A 466 0.11 -7.96 5.29
N ALA A 467 -1.11 -7.55 5.65
CA ALA A 467 -2.24 -7.51 4.71
C ALA A 467 -2.15 -6.33 3.74
N LYS A 468 -2.40 -6.60 2.45
CA LYS A 468 -2.33 -5.67 1.32
C LYS A 468 -3.71 -5.41 0.70
N PRO A 469 -4.61 -4.69 1.39
CA PRO A 469 -5.91 -4.34 0.82
C PRO A 469 -5.75 -3.49 -0.43
N LEU A 470 -6.72 -3.58 -1.34
CA LEU A 470 -6.70 -2.89 -2.65
C LEU A 470 -6.39 -1.39 -2.51
N ILE A 471 -7.02 -0.69 -1.56
CA ILE A 471 -6.87 0.76 -1.36
C ILE A 471 -5.47 1.20 -0.88
N ARG A 472 -4.69 0.30 -0.26
CA ARG A 472 -3.29 0.55 0.11
C ARG A 472 -2.29 0.08 -0.94
N THR A 473 -2.72 -0.80 -1.84
CA THR A 473 -1.83 -1.41 -2.84
C THR A 473 -1.73 -0.57 -4.10
N TYR A 474 -2.86 -0.07 -4.60
CA TYR A 474 -2.93 0.68 -5.86
C TYR A 474 -2.94 2.19 -5.64
N ASP A 475 -2.34 2.95 -6.56
CA ASP A 475 -2.22 4.40 -6.44
C ASP A 475 -3.57 5.10 -6.61
N HIS A 476 -4.35 4.69 -7.62
CA HIS A 476 -5.72 5.14 -7.79
C HIS A 476 -6.68 3.96 -7.77
N VAL A 477 -7.85 4.18 -7.18
CA VAL A 477 -8.94 3.22 -7.15
C VAL A 477 -10.21 3.87 -7.64
N PHE A 478 -10.99 3.17 -8.45
CA PHE A 478 -12.33 3.56 -8.81
C PHE A 478 -13.30 2.39 -8.67
N GLN A 479 -14.58 2.69 -8.45
CA GLN A 479 -15.63 1.71 -8.25
C GLN A 479 -16.73 1.92 -9.28
N LEU A 480 -17.18 0.82 -9.89
CA LEU A 480 -18.37 0.79 -10.73
C LEU A 480 -19.58 0.40 -9.89
N SER A 481 -20.47 1.37 -9.73
CA SER A 481 -21.75 1.23 -9.02
C SER A 481 -22.89 0.95 -10.00
N GLY A 482 -23.97 0.34 -9.53
CA GLY A 482 -25.14 0.08 -10.35
C GLY A 482 -24.87 -0.94 -11.47
N LEU A 483 -24.31 -2.10 -11.11
CA LEU A 483 -23.90 -3.16 -12.04
C LEU A 483 -25.01 -3.62 -12.99
N ALA A 484 -26.29 -3.40 -12.65
CA ALA A 484 -27.42 -3.61 -13.57
C ALA A 484 -27.25 -2.92 -14.93
N LYS A 485 -26.59 -1.77 -14.97
CA LYS A 485 -26.33 -1.05 -16.22
C LYS A 485 -25.30 -1.75 -17.11
N MET A 486 -24.52 -2.71 -16.62
CA MET A 486 -23.63 -3.50 -17.48
C MET A 486 -24.41 -4.35 -18.51
N GLN A 487 -25.71 -4.55 -18.32
CA GLN A 487 -26.55 -5.17 -19.33
C GLN A 487 -26.59 -4.37 -20.65
N SER A 488 -26.60 -3.03 -20.60
CA SER A 488 -26.52 -2.21 -21.83
C SER A 488 -25.13 -2.31 -22.45
N ALA A 489 -24.08 -2.40 -21.64
CA ALA A 489 -22.72 -2.62 -22.11
C ALA A 489 -22.59 -3.90 -22.95
N CYS A 490 -23.16 -5.03 -22.47
CA CYS A 490 -23.18 -6.28 -23.25
C CYS A 490 -23.88 -6.12 -24.61
N LYS A 491 -24.97 -5.35 -24.68
CA LYS A 491 -25.66 -5.07 -25.95
C LYS A 491 -24.81 -4.21 -26.87
N LYS A 492 -24.20 -3.14 -26.34
CA LYS A 492 -23.37 -2.20 -27.10
C LYS A 492 -22.12 -2.87 -27.69
N LEU A 493 -21.53 -3.78 -26.92
CA LEU A 493 -20.33 -4.54 -27.30
C LEU A 493 -20.63 -5.83 -28.10
N ASN A 494 -21.90 -6.11 -28.44
CA ASN A 494 -22.34 -7.29 -29.18
C ASN A 494 -21.97 -8.65 -28.53
N LEU A 495 -21.98 -8.74 -27.19
CA LEU A 495 -21.50 -9.90 -26.42
C LEU A 495 -22.56 -10.98 -26.19
N PHE A 496 -23.39 -11.22 -27.20
CA PHE A 496 -24.53 -12.11 -27.05
C PHE A 496 -24.11 -13.57 -26.84
N SER A 497 -23.11 -14.03 -27.60
CA SER A 497 -22.52 -15.37 -27.51
C SER A 497 -21.95 -15.67 -26.12
N GLU A 498 -21.15 -14.75 -25.60
CA GLU A 498 -20.46 -14.84 -24.32
C GLU A 498 -21.45 -14.71 -23.16
N LEU A 499 -22.52 -13.92 -23.33
CA LEU A 499 -23.61 -13.84 -22.36
C LEU A 499 -24.35 -15.17 -22.23
N MET A 500 -24.57 -15.87 -23.35
CA MET A 500 -25.16 -17.20 -23.36
C MET A 500 -24.27 -18.22 -22.64
N ASP A 501 -22.96 -18.22 -22.90
CA ASP A 501 -22.00 -19.11 -22.25
C ASP A 501 -21.92 -18.87 -20.72
N HIS A 502 -21.94 -17.60 -20.31
CA HIS A 502 -22.04 -17.22 -18.90
C HIS A 502 -23.47 -17.24 -18.32
N SER A 503 -24.43 -17.80 -19.06
CA SER A 503 -25.81 -18.03 -18.60
C SER A 503 -26.51 -16.76 -18.08
N GLY A 504 -26.33 -15.64 -18.79
CA GLY A 504 -26.97 -14.36 -18.49
C GLY A 504 -26.21 -13.48 -17.48
N ASN A 505 -25.02 -13.89 -17.03
CA ASN A 505 -24.22 -13.08 -16.12
C ASN A 505 -23.44 -11.98 -16.86
N TYR A 506 -24.09 -10.84 -17.07
CA TYR A 506 -23.49 -9.71 -17.79
C TYR A 506 -22.24 -9.10 -17.13
N VAL A 507 -22.07 -9.25 -15.81
CA VAL A 507 -20.86 -8.73 -15.12
C VAL A 507 -19.64 -9.54 -15.57
N ARG A 508 -19.73 -10.87 -15.54
CA ARG A 508 -18.64 -11.75 -16.00
C ARG A 508 -18.39 -11.61 -17.50
N THR A 509 -19.45 -11.48 -18.29
CA THR A 509 -19.34 -11.32 -19.74
C THR A 509 -18.63 -10.03 -20.15
N ALA A 510 -19.01 -8.88 -19.56
CA ALA A 510 -18.45 -7.60 -19.97
C ALA A 510 -17.07 -7.31 -19.37
N LEU A 511 -16.74 -7.85 -18.19
CA LEU A 511 -15.54 -7.49 -17.43
C LEU A 511 -14.22 -7.66 -18.22
N PRO A 512 -13.93 -8.78 -18.90
CA PRO A 512 -12.68 -8.96 -19.65
C PRO A 512 -12.46 -7.89 -20.73
N LEU A 513 -13.54 -7.48 -21.41
CA LEU A 513 -13.48 -6.47 -22.46
C LEU A 513 -13.36 -5.06 -21.91
N LEU A 514 -14.01 -4.76 -20.79
CA LEU A 514 -13.79 -3.49 -20.09
C LEU A 514 -12.34 -3.36 -19.63
N LEU A 515 -11.76 -4.43 -19.08
CA LEU A 515 -10.36 -4.43 -18.66
C LEU A 515 -9.42 -4.22 -19.86
N SER A 516 -9.65 -4.93 -20.97
CA SER A 516 -8.88 -4.75 -22.20
C SER A 516 -9.00 -3.33 -22.78
N LEU A 517 -10.21 -2.77 -22.81
CA LEU A 517 -10.48 -1.40 -23.23
C LEU A 517 -9.72 -0.38 -22.37
N LEU A 518 -9.81 -0.52 -21.05
CA LEU A 518 -9.13 0.38 -20.11
C LEU A 518 -7.61 0.23 -20.19
N GLN A 519 -7.08 -0.98 -20.30
CA GLN A 519 -5.65 -1.22 -20.48
C GLN A 519 -5.13 -0.57 -21.76
N ARG A 520 -5.88 -0.68 -22.87
CA ARG A 520 -5.53 -0.04 -24.15
C ARG A 520 -5.60 1.48 -24.08
N GLY A 521 -6.60 2.03 -23.42
CA GLY A 521 -6.79 3.48 -23.32
C GLY A 521 -5.89 4.19 -22.31
N LEU A 522 -5.58 3.55 -21.18
CA LEU A 522 -4.64 4.08 -20.18
C LEU A 522 -3.18 3.89 -20.62
N GLY A 523 -2.91 2.90 -21.48
CA GLY A 523 -1.63 2.72 -22.16
C GLY A 523 -0.44 2.68 -21.20
N GLU A 524 0.58 3.48 -21.50
CA GLU A 524 1.84 3.50 -20.73
C GLU A 524 1.71 4.10 -19.33
N ARG A 525 0.59 4.77 -19.00
CA ARG A 525 0.37 5.40 -17.69
C ARG A 525 0.22 4.39 -16.56
N VAL A 526 -0.20 3.17 -16.87
CA VAL A 526 -0.49 2.12 -15.89
C VAL A 526 0.53 1.00 -16.04
N HIS A 527 1.13 0.60 -14.93
CA HIS A 527 1.96 -0.60 -14.85
C HIS A 527 1.12 -1.87 -14.70
N LEU A 528 0.07 -1.81 -13.88
CA LEU A 528 -0.84 -2.91 -13.61
C LEU A 528 -2.27 -2.39 -13.40
N LEU A 529 -3.21 -2.94 -14.17
CA LEU A 529 -4.65 -2.78 -13.96
C LEU A 529 -5.19 -4.02 -13.25
N ALA A 530 -5.75 -3.84 -12.06
CA ALA A 530 -6.35 -4.91 -11.28
C ALA A 530 -7.82 -4.62 -10.98
N HIS A 531 -8.56 -5.65 -10.59
CA HIS A 531 -9.94 -5.52 -10.13
C HIS A 531 -10.15 -6.33 -8.85
N SER A 532 -11.08 -5.90 -8.01
CA SER A 532 -11.49 -6.64 -6.83
C SER A 532 -12.09 -7.98 -7.23
N LEU A 533 -11.74 -9.02 -6.47
CA LEU A 533 -12.41 -10.31 -6.54
C LEU A 533 -13.66 -10.21 -5.67
N ALA A 534 -14.83 -10.11 -6.31
CA ALA A 534 -16.08 -9.96 -5.57
C ALA A 534 -16.28 -11.17 -4.64
N PRO A 535 -16.52 -10.96 -3.34
CA PRO A 535 -16.74 -12.05 -2.40
C PRO A 535 -17.99 -12.83 -2.80
N ASP A 536 -17.97 -14.13 -2.51
CA ASP A 536 -19.12 -14.99 -2.76
C ASP A 536 -20.29 -14.52 -1.89
N LEU A 537 -21.37 -14.06 -2.52
CA LEU A 537 -22.55 -13.61 -1.80
C LEU A 537 -23.13 -14.80 -1.02
N GLU A 538 -23.53 -14.53 0.22
CA GLU A 538 -24.25 -15.48 1.05
C GLU A 538 -25.64 -14.93 1.35
N TRP A 539 -26.67 -15.76 1.23
CA TRP A 539 -28.05 -15.38 1.56
C TRP A 539 -28.76 -16.50 2.33
N PRO A 540 -29.79 -16.18 3.12
CA PRO A 540 -30.59 -17.19 3.82
C PRO A 540 -31.25 -18.16 2.83
N VAL A 541 -31.43 -19.42 3.22
CA VAL A 541 -32.12 -20.41 2.39
C VAL A 541 -33.60 -20.10 2.16
N THR A 542 -34.19 -19.26 3.02
CA THR A 542 -35.57 -18.81 2.94
C THR A 542 -35.77 -17.59 2.04
N SER A 543 -34.75 -17.18 1.29
CA SER A 543 -34.75 -15.97 0.47
C SER A 543 -34.36 -16.27 -0.97
N GLU A 544 -34.96 -15.54 -1.92
CA GLU A 544 -34.58 -15.62 -3.33
C GLU A 544 -33.08 -15.34 -3.54
N PRO A 545 -32.45 -15.96 -4.55
CA PRO A 545 -31.07 -15.69 -4.91
C PRO A 545 -30.84 -14.19 -5.25
N PRO A 546 -29.75 -13.58 -4.75
CA PRO A 546 -29.45 -12.17 -4.98
C PRO A 546 -29.38 -11.80 -6.46
N LYS A 547 -30.07 -10.72 -6.84
CA LYS A 547 -30.03 -10.19 -8.20
C LYS A 547 -28.77 -9.34 -8.35
N HIS A 548 -28.39 -9.06 -9.59
CA HIS A 548 -27.20 -8.24 -9.86
C HIS A 548 -27.27 -6.81 -9.30
N LYS A 549 -28.47 -6.26 -9.09
CA LYS A 549 -28.65 -4.96 -8.44
C LYS A 549 -28.23 -4.97 -6.96
N ASP A 550 -28.22 -6.15 -6.35
CA ASP A 550 -27.89 -6.39 -4.94
C ASP A 550 -26.39 -6.72 -4.77
N GLN A 551 -25.62 -6.76 -5.87
CA GLN A 551 -24.17 -7.01 -5.84
C GLN A 551 -23.41 -5.76 -5.40
N PRO A 552 -22.33 -5.92 -4.60
CA PRO A 552 -21.47 -4.81 -4.22
C PRO A 552 -20.79 -4.18 -5.45
N PRO A 553 -20.36 -2.91 -5.35
CA PRO A 553 -19.68 -2.25 -6.45
C PRO A 553 -18.37 -2.97 -6.80
N LEU A 554 -18.05 -3.01 -8.09
CA LEU A 554 -16.80 -3.61 -8.57
C LEU A 554 -15.68 -2.57 -8.48
N SER A 555 -14.63 -2.85 -7.73
CA SER A 555 -13.50 -1.95 -7.54
C SER A 555 -12.36 -2.28 -8.52
N PHE A 556 -11.66 -1.25 -8.99
CA PHE A 556 -10.54 -1.36 -9.92
C PHE A 556 -9.35 -0.59 -9.36
N GLY A 557 -8.18 -1.21 -9.34
CA GLY A 557 -6.94 -0.63 -8.87
C GLY A 557 -6.00 -0.32 -10.04
N LEU A 558 -5.47 0.89 -10.06
CA LEU A 558 -4.47 1.35 -11.02
C LEU A 558 -3.13 1.51 -10.31
N LEU A 559 -2.14 0.73 -10.71
CA LEU A 559 -0.75 0.94 -10.32
C LEU A 559 -0.09 1.80 -11.40
N LEU A 560 0.32 3.02 -11.05
CA LEU A 560 0.70 4.04 -12.03
C LEU A 560 2.21 4.02 -12.31
N LYS A 561 2.61 4.47 -13.51
CA LYS A 561 4.01 4.74 -13.84
C LYS A 561 4.30 6.23 -13.71
N SER A 562 5.18 6.57 -12.77
CA SER A 562 5.57 7.96 -12.46
C SER A 562 5.90 8.80 -13.70
N ASP A 563 6.64 8.23 -14.66
CA ASP A 563 7.18 8.94 -15.83
C ASP A 563 6.10 9.53 -16.75
N HIS A 564 4.93 8.90 -16.83
CA HIS A 564 3.85 9.29 -17.75
C HIS A 564 2.72 10.05 -17.06
N LEU A 565 2.76 10.21 -15.73
CA LEU A 565 1.68 10.87 -14.97
C LEU A 565 1.52 12.35 -15.29
N ALA A 566 2.62 13.03 -15.62
CA ALA A 566 2.58 14.46 -15.94
C ALA A 566 2.09 14.75 -17.38
N SER A 567 2.00 13.74 -18.23
CA SER A 567 1.55 13.93 -19.62
C SER A 567 0.06 14.23 -19.65
N VAL A 568 -0.33 15.24 -20.42
CA VAL A 568 -1.73 15.57 -20.73
C VAL A 568 -2.11 15.23 -22.17
N LEU A 569 -1.13 14.77 -22.95
CA LEU A 569 -1.27 14.53 -24.38
C LEU A 569 -1.04 13.05 -24.66
N GLU A 570 -2.03 12.39 -25.26
CA GLU A 570 -1.85 11.07 -25.87
C GLU A 570 -1.39 11.27 -27.31
N LYS A 571 -0.14 10.93 -27.61
CA LYS A 571 0.35 10.93 -28.99
C LYS A 571 -0.05 9.61 -29.65
N GLY A 572 -0.87 9.71 -30.70
CA GLY A 572 -1.26 8.60 -31.54
C GLY A 572 -0.29 8.35 -32.70
N PRO A 573 -0.65 7.43 -33.61
CA PRO A 573 0.17 7.10 -34.78
C PRO A 573 0.07 8.19 -35.86
N PRO A 574 0.97 8.18 -36.87
CA PRO A 574 0.92 9.10 -38.01
C PRO A 574 -0.42 9.07 -38.73
N ALA A 575 -0.90 10.23 -39.18
CA ALA A 575 -2.23 10.39 -39.79
C ALA A 575 -2.49 9.45 -40.98
N ASP A 576 -1.44 9.15 -41.76
CA ASP A 576 -1.53 8.31 -42.96
C ASP A 576 -1.42 6.80 -42.65
N SER A 577 -1.21 6.43 -41.39
CA SER A 577 -1.08 5.03 -40.99
C SER A 577 -2.43 4.33 -40.84
N PRO A 578 -2.54 3.02 -41.13
CA PRO A 578 -3.78 2.28 -40.89
C PRO A 578 -4.17 2.25 -39.40
N GLN A 579 -3.19 2.36 -38.50
CA GLN A 579 -3.40 2.42 -37.04
C GLN A 579 -4.10 3.71 -36.60
N ALA A 580 -4.11 4.77 -37.42
CA ALA A 580 -4.82 6.02 -37.12
C ALA A 580 -6.34 5.83 -37.07
N GLU A 581 -6.88 4.92 -37.88
CA GLU A 581 -8.32 4.59 -37.85
C GLU A 581 -8.69 3.91 -36.52
N GLU A 582 -7.88 2.96 -36.05
CA GLU A 582 -8.09 2.31 -34.74
C GLU A 582 -8.00 3.32 -33.59
N PHE A 583 -7.08 4.28 -33.67
CA PHE A 583 -6.94 5.36 -32.69
C PHE A 583 -8.18 6.28 -32.70
N ARG A 584 -8.67 6.69 -33.88
CA ARG A 584 -9.90 7.48 -34.01
C ARG A 584 -11.12 6.72 -33.48
N GLN A 585 -11.21 5.41 -33.72
CA GLN A 585 -12.29 4.58 -33.18
C GLN A 585 -12.23 4.45 -31.66
N LEU A 586 -11.02 4.32 -31.08
CA LEU A 586 -10.84 4.23 -29.63
C LEU A 586 -11.28 5.52 -28.92
N TRP A 587 -10.87 6.68 -29.45
CA TRP A 587 -11.06 7.97 -28.79
C TRP A 587 -12.30 8.74 -29.25
N GLY A 588 -12.87 8.40 -30.39
CA GLY A 588 -14.06 9.04 -30.94
C GLY A 588 -13.82 10.50 -31.27
N ASP A 589 -14.74 11.34 -30.78
CA ASP A 589 -14.74 12.80 -30.97
C ASP A 589 -13.57 13.54 -30.30
N ARG A 590 -12.85 12.88 -29.40
CA ARG A 590 -11.65 13.44 -28.74
C ARG A 590 -10.38 13.34 -29.58
N SER A 591 -10.36 12.53 -30.65
CA SER A 591 -9.19 12.42 -31.53
C SER A 591 -9.09 13.62 -32.46
N GLU A 592 -7.95 14.28 -32.48
CA GLU A 592 -7.66 15.39 -33.40
C GLU A 592 -6.28 15.26 -34.04
N LEU A 593 -6.13 15.79 -35.26
CA LEU A 593 -4.85 15.87 -35.94
C LEU A 593 -4.02 17.02 -35.35
N ARG A 594 -2.83 16.69 -34.85
CA ARG A 594 -1.93 17.66 -34.25
C ARG A 594 -0.56 17.65 -34.94
N ARG A 595 -0.09 18.84 -35.32
CA ARG A 595 1.28 19.05 -35.78
C ARG A 595 2.19 19.29 -34.58
N PHE A 596 3.25 18.50 -34.46
CA PHE A 596 4.24 18.59 -33.40
C PHE A 596 5.45 19.45 -33.82
N GLN A 597 6.29 19.82 -32.85
CA GLN A 597 7.48 20.66 -33.10
C GLN A 597 8.52 19.99 -34.01
N ASP A 598 8.52 18.66 -34.07
CA ASP A 598 9.32 17.85 -34.99
C ASP A 598 8.77 17.85 -36.44
N GLY A 599 7.66 18.55 -36.69
CA GLY A 599 6.97 18.60 -37.98
C GLY A 599 6.07 17.41 -38.26
N SER A 600 6.05 16.39 -37.38
CA SER A 600 5.17 15.23 -37.53
C SER A 600 3.70 15.62 -37.33
N ILE A 601 2.82 15.05 -38.15
CA ILE A 601 1.37 15.18 -38.02
C ILE A 601 0.84 13.80 -37.62
N THR A 602 0.36 13.70 -36.39
CA THR A 602 -0.18 12.45 -35.84
C THR A 602 -1.57 12.71 -35.28
N GLU A 603 -2.34 11.64 -35.13
CA GLU A 603 -3.52 11.68 -34.26
C GLU A 603 -3.08 11.98 -32.83
N ALA A 604 -3.90 12.70 -32.07
CA ALA A 604 -3.64 12.99 -30.67
C ALA A 604 -4.91 13.24 -29.87
N VAL A 605 -4.83 13.05 -28.55
CA VAL A 605 -5.88 13.45 -27.60
C VAL A 605 -5.29 14.35 -26.53
N LEU A 606 -5.86 15.53 -26.34
CA LEU A 606 -5.45 16.47 -25.29
C LEU A 606 -6.45 16.44 -24.12
N TRP A 607 -5.93 16.22 -22.92
CA TRP A 607 -6.68 16.28 -21.67
C TRP A 607 -6.52 17.63 -20.99
N GLU A 608 -7.59 18.13 -20.38
CA GLU A 608 -7.59 19.40 -19.66
C GLU A 608 -7.03 19.22 -18.25
N ALA A 609 -5.79 19.65 -18.04
CA ALA A 609 -5.14 19.63 -16.73
C ALA A 609 -4.01 20.68 -16.63
N SER A 610 -4.30 21.79 -15.95
CA SER A 610 -3.35 22.90 -15.77
C SER A 610 -2.37 22.69 -14.61
N THR A 611 -2.79 21.97 -13.55
CA THR A 611 -1.98 21.73 -12.33
C THR A 611 -1.58 20.26 -12.19
N ALA A 612 -0.55 19.98 -11.39
CA ALA A 612 -0.07 18.64 -11.06
C ALA A 612 -1.19 17.78 -10.45
N CYS A 613 -2.03 18.38 -9.62
CA CYS A 613 -3.25 17.75 -9.08
C CYS A 613 -4.19 17.28 -10.19
N LEU A 614 -4.53 18.14 -11.15
CA LEU A 614 -5.41 17.77 -12.26
C LEU A 614 -4.75 16.76 -13.22
N LYS A 615 -3.43 16.86 -13.42
CA LYS A 615 -2.66 15.91 -14.25
C LYS A 615 -2.73 14.49 -13.67
N ARG A 616 -2.64 14.35 -12.35
CA ARG A 616 -2.86 13.05 -11.68
C ARG A 616 -4.27 12.51 -11.90
N LEU A 617 -5.27 13.36 -12.13
CA LEU A 617 -6.66 12.94 -12.38
C LEU A 617 -6.99 12.71 -13.86
N VAL A 618 -6.03 12.83 -14.79
CA VAL A 618 -6.24 12.46 -16.20
C VAL A 618 -6.74 11.01 -16.38
N PRO A 619 -6.25 9.99 -15.63
CA PRO A 619 -6.82 8.63 -15.69
C PRO A 619 -8.33 8.59 -15.41
N GLN A 620 -8.84 9.43 -14.51
CA GLN A 620 -10.28 9.54 -14.25
C GLN A 620 -11.04 10.01 -15.49
N GLN A 621 -10.50 11.00 -16.21
CA GLN A 621 -11.09 11.52 -17.44
C GLN A 621 -11.08 10.46 -18.55
N ILE A 622 -9.97 9.75 -18.72
CA ILE A 622 -9.83 8.63 -19.68
C ILE A 622 -10.86 7.54 -19.40
N ILE A 623 -10.93 7.06 -18.15
CA ILE A 623 -11.85 5.99 -17.74
C ILE A 623 -13.30 6.39 -17.99
N SER A 624 -13.67 7.60 -17.59
CA SER A 624 -15.04 8.10 -17.75
C SER A 624 -15.43 8.21 -19.22
N HIS A 625 -14.52 8.70 -20.06
CA HIS A 625 -14.74 8.82 -21.51
C HIS A 625 -14.91 7.45 -22.18
N LEU A 626 -13.97 6.53 -21.94
CA LEU A 626 -13.96 5.22 -22.62
C LEU A 626 -15.17 4.37 -22.22
N LEU A 627 -15.52 4.36 -20.93
CA LEU A 627 -16.68 3.60 -20.45
C LEU A 627 -18.01 4.18 -20.97
N GLN A 628 -18.11 5.50 -21.10
CA GLN A 628 -19.30 6.13 -21.70
C GLN A 628 -19.40 5.83 -23.20
N LEU A 629 -18.29 5.94 -23.94
CA LEU A 629 -18.26 5.81 -25.40
C LEU A 629 -18.51 4.37 -25.86
N HIS A 630 -17.80 3.41 -25.26
CA HIS A 630 -17.79 2.01 -25.73
C HIS A 630 -18.73 1.09 -24.96
N ALA A 631 -19.04 1.40 -23.70
CA ALA A 631 -19.83 0.54 -22.82
C ALA A 631 -21.17 1.15 -22.38
N ASP A 632 -21.50 2.39 -22.77
CA ASP A 632 -22.71 3.11 -22.34
C ASP A 632 -22.85 3.19 -20.81
N ILE A 633 -21.71 3.28 -20.10
CA ILE A 633 -21.65 3.42 -18.65
C ILE A 633 -21.41 4.90 -18.33
N PRO A 634 -22.39 5.60 -17.72
CA PRO A 634 -22.24 7.01 -17.43
C PRO A 634 -21.31 7.29 -16.25
N SER A 635 -20.72 8.48 -16.26
CA SER A 635 -19.84 8.97 -15.18
C SER A 635 -20.50 8.91 -13.79
N SER A 636 -21.83 9.03 -13.70
CA SER A 636 -22.60 8.85 -12.46
C SER A 636 -22.44 7.46 -11.81
N CYS A 637 -22.05 6.45 -12.58
CA CYS A 637 -21.82 5.09 -12.09
C CYS A 637 -20.37 4.88 -11.63
N ILE A 638 -19.47 5.82 -11.94
CA ILE A 638 -18.05 5.73 -11.68
C ILE A 638 -17.76 6.57 -10.44
N ARG A 639 -17.43 5.90 -9.34
CA ARG A 639 -16.92 6.57 -8.14
C ARG A 639 -15.40 6.52 -8.18
N TYR A 640 -14.75 7.66 -8.41
CA TYR A 640 -13.31 7.75 -8.44
C TYR A 640 -12.77 8.23 -7.09
N VAL A 641 -11.86 7.47 -6.50
CA VAL A 641 -11.40 7.68 -5.12
C VAL A 641 -9.98 8.27 -5.09
N GLY A 642 -9.20 8.17 -6.18
CA GLY A 642 -7.75 8.45 -6.24
C GLY A 642 -7.28 9.90 -6.03
N GLY A 643 -8.09 10.80 -5.48
CA GLY A 643 -7.70 12.20 -5.21
C GLY A 643 -8.56 12.91 -4.17
N LEU A 644 -9.37 12.17 -3.38
CA LEU A 644 -10.29 12.80 -2.42
C LEU A 644 -9.54 13.47 -1.25
N LEU A 645 -8.38 12.94 -0.87
CA LEU A 645 -7.55 13.51 0.20
C LEU A 645 -6.80 14.78 -0.21
N ASP A 646 -6.67 15.08 -1.51
CA ASP A 646 -5.92 16.26 -1.95
C ASP A 646 -6.56 17.55 -1.42
N ASP A 647 -7.88 17.56 -1.15
CA ASP A 647 -8.64 18.72 -0.68
C ASP A 647 -8.07 19.38 0.59
N VAL A 648 -7.51 18.61 1.53
CA VAL A 648 -6.95 19.17 2.78
C VAL A 648 -5.60 19.88 2.62
N ILE A 649 -4.97 19.75 1.44
CA ILE A 649 -3.69 20.39 1.10
C ILE A 649 -3.78 21.29 -0.14
N ILE A 650 -4.99 21.50 -0.70
CA ILE A 650 -5.19 22.39 -1.85
C ILE A 650 -4.76 23.81 -1.50
N VAL A 651 -3.95 24.40 -2.38
CA VAL A 651 -3.66 25.82 -2.41
C VAL A 651 -4.76 26.51 -3.22
N ARG A 652 -5.62 27.26 -2.54
CA ARG A 652 -6.80 27.91 -3.12
C ARG A 652 -6.40 29.21 -3.83
N GLN A 653 -6.12 29.12 -5.14
CA GLN A 653 -5.90 30.24 -6.07
C GLN A 653 -6.82 30.08 -7.30
N GLU A 654 -6.70 30.97 -8.30
CA GLU A 654 -7.42 30.85 -9.59
C GLU A 654 -7.30 29.44 -10.20
N ASN A 655 -6.11 28.81 -10.09
CA ASN A 655 -5.90 27.41 -10.40
C ASN A 655 -5.59 26.64 -9.11
N CYS A 656 -6.55 25.84 -8.65
CA CYS A 656 -6.34 24.99 -7.47
C CYS A 656 -5.33 23.87 -7.79
N GLY A 657 -4.28 23.79 -6.96
CA GLY A 657 -3.26 22.76 -7.05
C GLY A 657 -2.92 22.22 -5.67
N THR A 658 -2.21 21.10 -5.63
CA THR A 658 -1.71 20.54 -4.39
C THR A 658 -0.41 21.19 -3.95
N GLY A 659 0.07 22.27 -4.57
CA GLY A 659 1.15 23.16 -4.13
C GLY A 659 2.57 22.87 -4.68
N GLU A 660 2.68 21.93 -5.62
CA GLU A 660 3.93 21.61 -6.32
C GLU A 660 4.40 22.77 -7.21
N GLU A 661 3.48 23.46 -7.89
CA GLU A 661 3.76 24.64 -8.71
C GLU A 661 4.36 25.78 -7.88
N GLU A 662 3.80 26.03 -6.70
CA GLU A 662 4.26 27.05 -5.75
C GLU A 662 5.66 26.71 -5.26
N SER A 663 5.89 25.46 -4.89
CA SER A 663 7.19 24.97 -4.45
C SER A 663 8.23 25.10 -5.57
N LEU A 664 7.86 24.80 -6.82
CA LEU A 664 8.75 24.98 -7.98
C LEU A 664 9.13 26.45 -8.19
N LYS A 665 8.17 27.38 -8.07
CA LYS A 665 8.45 28.84 -8.14
C LYS A 665 9.44 29.27 -7.06
N VAL A 666 9.30 28.74 -5.84
CA VAL A 666 10.23 29.00 -4.72
C VAL A 666 11.63 28.50 -5.04
N VAL A 667 11.78 27.26 -5.54
CA VAL A 667 13.06 26.68 -5.94
C VAL A 667 13.72 27.50 -7.05
N GLN A 668 12.98 27.87 -8.09
CA GLN A 668 13.50 28.69 -9.19
C GLN A 668 13.98 30.07 -8.72
N SER A 669 13.22 30.72 -7.82
CA SER A 669 13.61 32.02 -7.26
C SER A 669 14.83 31.91 -6.34
N TYR A 670 14.94 30.82 -5.56
CA TYR A 670 16.11 30.47 -4.74
C TYR A 670 17.36 30.24 -5.60
N ASP A 671 17.27 29.45 -6.67
CA ASP A 671 18.42 29.16 -7.54
C ASP A 671 18.98 30.43 -8.17
N ASP A 672 18.11 31.36 -8.57
CA ASP A 672 18.50 32.67 -9.06
C ASP A 672 19.16 33.53 -7.97
N LEU A 673 18.61 33.56 -6.75
CA LEU A 673 19.21 34.26 -5.62
C LEU A 673 20.58 33.67 -5.27
N SER A 674 20.70 32.35 -5.24
CA SER A 674 21.94 31.62 -4.94
C SER A 674 23.03 32.00 -5.94
N ARG A 675 22.75 31.97 -7.25
CA ARG A 675 23.70 32.41 -8.28
C ARG A 675 24.14 33.87 -8.09
N LYS A 676 23.22 34.76 -7.75
CA LYS A 676 23.51 36.19 -7.51
C LYS A 676 24.38 36.39 -6.27
N LEU A 677 24.13 35.65 -5.19
CA LEU A 677 24.98 35.68 -3.99
C LEU A 677 26.41 35.22 -4.30
N TRP A 678 26.57 34.15 -5.06
CA TRP A 678 27.88 33.65 -5.50
C TRP A 678 28.67 34.67 -6.35
N GLN A 679 27.97 35.53 -7.10
CA GLN A 679 28.58 36.56 -7.95
C GLN A 679 28.83 37.88 -7.22
N LEU A 680 28.55 37.98 -5.92
CA LEU A 680 28.79 39.21 -5.17
C LEU A 680 30.30 39.45 -4.96
N GLU A 681 30.78 40.53 -5.57
CA GLU A 681 32.12 41.06 -5.35
C GLU A 681 32.12 42.08 -4.21
N ASN A 682 33.30 42.41 -3.65
CA ASN A 682 33.50 43.39 -2.58
C ASN A 682 32.98 42.99 -1.19
N LEU A 683 32.92 41.68 -0.92
CA LEU A 683 32.81 41.13 0.44
C LEU A 683 34.21 40.94 1.05
N PRO A 684 34.38 41.17 2.37
CA PRO A 684 35.67 40.95 3.05
C PRO A 684 36.17 39.50 3.00
N LEU A 685 35.23 38.56 2.92
CA LEU A 685 35.44 37.12 2.74
C LEU A 685 34.53 36.66 1.62
N SER A 686 35.02 35.82 0.71
CA SER A 686 34.17 35.26 -0.34
C SER A 686 33.15 34.25 0.22
N ILE A 687 32.03 34.06 -0.49
CA ILE A 687 31.02 33.06 -0.13
C ILE A 687 31.48 31.71 -0.71
N THR A 688 31.56 30.68 0.14
CA THR A 688 31.97 29.32 -0.26
C THR A 688 30.81 28.37 -0.50
N SER A 689 29.65 28.66 0.09
CA SER A 689 28.48 27.80 -0.04
C SER A 689 27.21 28.60 0.25
N VAL A 690 26.17 28.35 -0.54
CA VAL A 690 24.81 28.86 -0.32
C VAL A 690 23.88 27.65 -0.32
N GLN A 691 23.29 27.34 0.84
CA GLN A 691 22.51 26.13 1.04
C GLN A 691 21.10 26.45 1.51
N GLY A 692 20.13 25.78 0.91
CA GLY A 692 18.73 25.87 1.31
C GLY A 692 18.47 25.00 2.54
N ALA A 693 17.81 25.56 3.56
CA ALA A 693 17.48 24.83 4.79
C ALA A 693 15.98 24.77 5.08
N HIS A 694 15.15 25.25 4.15
CA HIS A 694 13.70 25.39 4.34
C HIS A 694 12.92 24.23 3.67
N PRO A 695 11.86 23.68 4.29
CA PRO A 695 11.05 22.59 3.71
C PRO A 695 10.46 22.89 2.32
N ALA A 696 10.14 24.15 2.04
CA ALA A 696 9.66 24.58 0.72
C ALA A 696 10.65 24.28 -0.43
N LEU A 697 11.97 24.26 -0.16
CA LEU A 697 12.99 23.95 -1.17
C LEU A 697 13.07 22.45 -1.50
N ARG A 698 12.45 21.61 -0.68
CA ARG A 698 12.28 20.17 -0.88
C ARG A 698 10.83 19.75 -1.05
N TYR A 699 9.94 20.69 -1.43
CA TYR A 699 8.52 20.46 -1.74
C TYR A 699 7.65 19.96 -0.58
N THR A 700 8.16 19.93 0.66
CA THR A 700 7.43 19.33 1.78
C THR A 700 6.67 20.34 2.65
N GLN A 701 6.78 21.67 2.43
CA GLN A 701 6.05 22.66 3.25
C GLN A 701 4.53 22.47 3.10
N VAL A 702 3.78 22.30 4.21
CA VAL A 702 2.32 22.05 4.17
C VAL A 702 1.57 23.12 3.39
N VAL A 703 1.81 24.39 3.74
CA VAL A 703 1.34 25.57 3.01
C VAL A 703 2.55 26.20 2.31
N PRO A 704 2.81 25.89 1.04
CA PRO A 704 3.99 26.38 0.35
C PRO A 704 3.95 27.91 0.21
N PRO A 705 5.09 28.61 0.31
CA PRO A 705 5.14 30.05 0.12
C PRO A 705 4.66 30.43 -1.28
N VAL A 706 3.68 31.31 -1.33
CA VAL A 706 3.14 31.85 -2.57
C VAL A 706 3.78 33.21 -2.84
N PRO A 707 4.19 33.51 -4.08
CA PRO A 707 4.53 34.87 -4.49
C PRO A 707 3.34 35.83 -4.29
N VAL A 708 3.46 36.83 -3.42
CA VAL A 708 2.36 37.76 -3.11
C VAL A 708 2.66 39.21 -3.46
N ARG A 709 1.60 39.94 -3.84
CA ARG A 709 1.62 41.39 -4.05
C ARG A 709 0.83 42.10 -2.95
N LEU A 710 1.49 42.92 -2.15
CA LEU A 710 0.90 43.55 -0.97
C LEU A 710 0.05 44.79 -1.31
N ASP A 711 -1.06 44.97 -0.60
CA ASP A 711 -1.82 46.21 -0.53
C ASP A 711 -1.25 47.13 0.55
N TYR A 712 -0.26 47.93 0.17
CA TYR A 712 0.45 48.83 1.08
C TYR A 712 -0.46 49.79 1.88
N LYS A 713 -1.69 50.07 1.42
CA LYS A 713 -2.63 50.96 2.12
C LYS A 713 -3.12 50.39 3.44
N ARG A 714 -3.03 49.06 3.62
CA ARG A 714 -3.48 48.36 4.84
C ARG A 714 -2.41 48.26 5.92
N PHE A 715 -1.21 48.76 5.65
CA PHE A 715 -0.08 48.69 6.55
C PHE A 715 0.34 50.08 6.99
N ALA A 716 0.85 50.20 8.21
CA ALA A 716 1.66 51.34 8.59
C ALA A 716 3.08 51.19 7.99
N ARG A 717 3.81 52.30 7.86
CA ARG A 717 5.22 52.28 7.48
C ARG A 717 6.07 52.67 8.65
N GLU A 718 7.15 51.93 8.88
CA GLU A 718 8.14 52.34 9.86
C GLU A 718 8.87 53.61 9.36
N LYS A 719 9.20 54.53 10.28
CA LYS A 719 9.80 55.83 9.91
C LYS A 719 11.24 55.71 9.39
N ASN A 720 11.99 54.72 9.89
CA ASN A 720 13.43 54.58 9.65
C ASN A 720 13.77 53.45 8.67
N SER A 721 12.94 52.40 8.61
CA SER A 721 13.09 51.31 7.66
C SER A 721 11.98 51.40 6.60
N ARG A 722 12.23 51.02 5.35
CA ARG A 722 11.16 50.91 4.35
C ARG A 722 10.28 49.66 4.59
N ALA A 723 10.13 49.21 5.84
CA ALA A 723 9.33 48.06 6.21
C ALA A 723 7.89 48.45 6.56
N LEU A 724 7.01 47.47 6.37
CA LEU A 724 5.60 47.55 6.72
C LEU A 724 5.38 47.06 8.16
N VAL A 725 4.37 47.61 8.81
CA VAL A 725 3.95 47.22 10.16
C VAL A 725 2.43 46.98 10.18
N PRO A 726 1.94 45.96 10.91
CA PRO A 726 0.49 45.75 11.08
C PRO A 726 -0.20 46.98 11.70
N GLN A 727 -1.47 47.19 11.36
CA GLN A 727 -2.30 48.24 11.97
C GLN A 727 -3.26 47.64 13.01
N GLU A 728 -3.42 48.35 14.13
CA GLU A 728 -4.37 47.98 15.18
C GLU A 728 -5.82 47.97 14.65
N GLY A 729 -6.62 47.00 15.10
CA GLY A 729 -8.02 46.84 14.69
C GLY A 729 -8.25 46.28 13.27
N LYS A 730 -7.19 46.05 12.48
CA LYS A 730 -7.27 45.35 11.18
C LYS A 730 -7.11 43.82 11.36
N PRO A 731 -7.59 43.00 10.41
CA PRO A 731 -7.26 41.58 10.38
C PRO A 731 -5.74 41.38 10.30
N CYS A 732 -5.25 40.26 10.84
CA CYS A 732 -3.85 39.89 10.73
C CYS A 732 -3.44 39.86 9.25
N PRO A 733 -2.28 40.44 8.88
CA PRO A 733 -1.83 40.43 7.49
C PRO A 733 -1.57 39.01 6.97
N VAL A 734 -1.38 38.88 5.66
CA VAL A 734 -0.92 37.62 5.06
C VAL A 734 0.36 37.15 5.73
N TYR A 735 0.43 35.85 6.00
CA TYR A 735 1.65 35.25 6.52
C TYR A 735 2.70 35.15 5.43
N ILE A 736 3.84 35.82 5.63
CA ILE A 736 4.98 35.75 4.73
C ILE A 736 6.03 34.81 5.35
N THR A 737 6.06 33.58 4.86
CA THR A 737 7.00 32.55 5.31
C THR A 737 8.43 32.91 4.90
N PRO A 738 9.39 33.02 5.84
CA PRO A 738 10.79 33.27 5.52
C PRO A 738 11.50 32.00 5.03
N ILE A 739 11.92 31.99 3.77
CA ILE A 739 12.67 30.87 3.19
C ILE A 739 14.12 30.95 3.65
N LYS A 740 14.50 30.08 4.59
CA LYS A 740 15.84 30.06 5.20
C LYS A 740 16.94 29.58 4.24
N VAL A 741 18.00 30.37 4.17
CA VAL A 741 19.20 30.15 3.35
C VAL A 741 20.45 30.33 4.22
N ILE A 742 21.36 29.36 4.19
CA ILE A 742 22.60 29.37 4.95
C ILE A 742 23.76 29.73 4.01
N CYS A 743 24.50 30.78 4.35
CA CYS A 743 25.69 31.22 3.61
C CYS A 743 26.95 30.95 4.42
N HIS A 744 27.84 30.09 3.90
CA HIS A 744 29.17 29.92 4.48
C HIS A 744 30.16 30.88 3.84
N MET A 745 30.96 31.52 4.67
CA MET A 745 32.08 32.36 4.24
C MET A 745 33.34 31.51 4.08
N GLU A 746 34.33 32.02 3.36
CA GLU A 746 35.64 31.37 3.26
C GLU A 746 36.34 31.27 4.63
N GLY A 747 37.15 30.22 4.77
CA GLY A 747 37.93 30.00 5.98
C GLY A 747 38.91 31.16 6.20
N SER A 748 38.91 31.72 7.41
CA SER A 748 39.83 32.81 7.78
C SER A 748 40.36 32.61 9.19
N GLY A 749 41.66 32.81 9.39
CA GLY A 749 42.26 32.86 10.73
C GLY A 749 41.87 34.10 11.53
N LYS A 750 41.17 35.07 10.91
CA LYS A 750 40.75 36.33 11.52
C LYS A 750 39.42 36.24 12.28
N TRP A 751 38.74 35.10 12.24
CA TRP A 751 37.55 34.90 13.06
C TRP A 751 37.93 34.91 14.55
N PRO A 752 37.20 35.66 15.39
CA PRO A 752 37.46 35.73 16.82
C PRO A 752 37.09 34.41 17.50
N HIS A 753 37.68 34.19 18.68
CA HIS A 753 37.37 33.03 19.53
C HIS A 753 36.26 33.35 20.57
N ASP A 754 35.91 34.63 20.73
CA ASP A 754 34.82 35.06 21.61
C ASP A 754 33.45 34.94 20.93
N ARG A 755 32.46 34.44 21.67
CA ARG A 755 31.10 34.14 21.18
C ARG A 755 30.36 35.40 20.74
N LEU A 756 30.44 36.48 21.53
CA LEU A 756 29.76 37.74 21.20
C LEU A 756 30.42 38.41 20.00
N ALA A 757 31.76 38.39 19.92
CA ALA A 757 32.49 38.90 18.78
C ALA A 757 32.12 38.18 17.47
N ILE A 758 31.95 36.85 17.49
CA ILE A 758 31.47 36.10 16.32
C ILE A 758 30.08 36.59 15.88
N ARG A 759 29.14 36.76 16.82
CA ARG A 759 27.79 37.27 16.53
C ARG A 759 27.84 38.67 15.91
N HIS A 760 28.68 39.57 16.41
CA HIS A 760 28.85 40.91 15.84
C HIS A 760 29.44 40.90 14.42
N ILE A 761 30.40 40.01 14.14
CA ILE A 761 30.95 39.88 12.79
C ILE A 761 29.92 39.31 11.82
N LYS A 762 29.13 38.32 12.25
CA LYS A 762 28.00 37.80 11.43
C LYS A 762 27.03 38.93 11.09
N ALA A 763 26.62 39.73 12.06
CA ALA A 763 25.78 40.92 11.85
C ALA A 763 26.41 41.92 10.86
N ALA A 764 27.73 42.16 10.95
CA ALA A 764 28.44 43.01 9.99
C ALA A 764 28.40 42.44 8.56
N PHE A 765 28.54 41.13 8.38
CA PHE A 765 28.34 40.48 7.09
C PHE A 765 26.90 40.63 6.60
N HIS A 766 25.89 40.49 7.46
CA HIS A 766 24.48 40.70 7.09
C HIS A 766 24.22 42.12 6.58
N ILE A 767 24.78 43.14 7.25
CA ILE A 767 24.70 44.54 6.80
C ILE A 767 25.37 44.70 5.43
N ARG A 768 26.58 44.17 5.27
CA ARG A 768 27.33 44.30 4.02
C ARG A 768 26.64 43.59 2.85
N LEU A 769 26.09 42.40 3.08
CA LEU A 769 25.28 41.68 2.09
C LEU A 769 24.05 42.49 1.69
N ALA A 770 23.36 43.10 2.66
CA ALA A 770 22.19 43.95 2.39
C ALA A 770 22.53 45.15 1.50
N GLU A 771 23.68 45.81 1.76
CA GLU A 771 24.17 46.92 0.92
C GLU A 771 24.43 46.48 -0.51
N LEU A 772 25.14 45.36 -0.70
CA LEU A 772 25.50 44.86 -2.02
C LEU A 772 24.26 44.42 -2.81
N LEU A 773 23.34 43.67 -2.19
CA LEU A 773 22.09 43.25 -2.85
C LEU A 773 21.21 44.45 -3.21
N ARG A 774 21.15 45.48 -2.36
CA ARG A 774 20.41 46.72 -2.64
C ARG A 774 21.06 47.53 -3.76
N ASN A 775 22.38 47.58 -3.82
CA ASN A 775 23.10 48.37 -4.82
C ASN A 775 23.10 47.70 -6.20
N THR A 776 23.43 46.40 -6.24
CA THR A 776 23.63 45.63 -7.48
C THR A 776 22.31 45.11 -8.06
N HIS A 777 21.42 44.59 -7.22
CA HIS A 777 20.18 43.91 -7.68
C HIS A 777 18.88 44.64 -7.29
N LYS A 778 18.96 45.76 -6.56
CA LYS A 778 17.82 46.59 -6.13
C LYS A 778 16.79 45.86 -5.26
N TYR A 779 17.19 44.82 -4.54
CA TYR A 779 16.30 44.11 -3.62
C TYR A 779 16.04 44.91 -2.33
N PRO A 780 14.78 44.99 -1.85
CA PRO A 780 14.49 45.43 -0.49
C PRO A 780 15.08 44.43 0.51
N CYS A 781 15.89 44.94 1.43
CA CYS A 781 16.67 44.14 2.36
C CYS A 781 16.59 44.73 3.76
N ASN A 782 16.46 43.88 4.78
CA ASN A 782 16.49 44.24 6.20
C ASN A 782 17.50 43.39 6.98
N PRO A 783 18.71 43.91 7.24
CA PRO A 783 19.70 43.23 8.06
C PRO A 783 19.35 43.32 9.55
N THR A 784 19.47 42.21 10.26
CA THR A 784 19.38 42.11 11.73
C THR A 784 20.68 41.52 12.28
N ALA A 785 20.78 41.38 13.61
CA ALA A 785 21.96 40.79 14.24
C ALA A 785 22.13 39.28 13.95
N THR A 786 21.04 38.57 13.64
CA THR A 786 21.05 37.11 13.46
C THR A 786 20.91 36.69 12.00
N HIS A 787 20.27 37.51 11.17
CA HIS A 787 19.96 37.18 9.78
C HIS A 787 19.73 38.43 8.91
N LEU A 788 19.63 38.22 7.61
CA LEU A 788 19.25 39.21 6.61
C LEU A 788 17.98 38.76 5.87
N ASP A 789 16.90 39.54 5.96
CA ASP A 789 15.69 39.28 5.16
C ASP A 789 15.76 40.03 3.82
N VAL A 790 15.49 39.31 2.73
CA VAL A 790 15.53 39.79 1.33
C VAL A 790 14.18 39.55 0.67
N TRP A 791 13.55 40.61 0.17
CA TRP A 791 12.29 40.53 -0.58
C TRP A 791 12.58 40.40 -2.09
N LYS A 792 12.22 39.25 -2.67
CA LYS A 792 12.50 38.93 -4.08
C LYS A 792 11.32 38.18 -4.67
N ASP A 793 10.86 38.61 -5.84
CA ASP A 793 9.77 37.96 -6.61
C ASP A 793 8.48 37.69 -5.81
N GLY A 794 8.18 38.51 -4.80
CA GLY A 794 7.01 38.27 -3.93
C GLY A 794 7.23 37.25 -2.82
N LEU A 795 8.48 36.84 -2.59
CA LEU A 795 8.92 35.89 -1.59
C LEU A 795 9.94 36.54 -0.65
N ALA A 796 9.98 36.07 0.61
CA ALA A 796 10.97 36.49 1.59
C ALA A 796 12.03 35.40 1.77
N PHE A 797 13.30 35.76 1.56
CA PHE A 797 14.44 34.88 1.83
C PHE A 797 15.18 35.37 3.07
N ARG A 798 15.39 34.48 4.05
CA ARG A 798 16.12 34.75 5.28
C ARG A 798 17.52 34.16 5.19
N ILE A 799 18.51 35.02 4.96
CA ILE A 799 19.92 34.66 4.79
C ILE A 799 20.63 34.69 6.15
N GLN A 800 21.19 33.57 6.56
CA GLN A 800 21.99 33.42 7.78
C GLN A 800 23.44 33.11 7.40
N VAL A 801 24.38 33.94 7.87
CA VAL A 801 25.81 33.67 7.73
C VAL A 801 26.18 32.59 8.73
N ALA A 802 26.85 31.53 8.28
CA ALA A 802 27.29 30.43 9.14
C ALA A 802 28.82 30.35 9.17
N TYR A 803 29.36 30.18 10.38
CA TYR A 803 30.78 29.97 10.59
C TYR A 803 31.03 28.54 11.06
N GLN A 804 31.84 27.78 10.31
CA GLN A 804 32.02 26.33 10.51
C GLN A 804 32.57 25.96 11.90
N ARG A 805 33.38 26.82 12.52
CA ARG A 805 33.95 26.56 13.87
C ARG A 805 33.07 27.03 15.02
N GLU A 806 31.98 27.75 14.74
CA GLU A 806 31.10 28.32 15.76
C GLU A 806 30.51 27.24 16.69
N PRO A 807 30.01 26.09 16.20
CA PRO A 807 29.54 25.01 17.08
C PRO A 807 30.64 24.46 18.00
N GLN A 808 31.88 24.33 17.52
CA GLN A 808 33.00 23.84 18.31
C GLN A 808 33.40 24.85 19.40
N ILE A 809 33.44 26.15 19.07
CA ILE A 809 33.71 27.22 20.04
C ILE A 809 32.62 27.29 21.11
N LEU A 810 31.36 27.02 20.74
CA LEU A 810 30.26 26.93 21.71
C LEU A 810 30.42 25.75 22.68
N ARG A 811 31.13 24.69 22.27
CA ARG A 811 31.44 23.53 23.13
C ARG A 811 32.65 23.73 24.03
N GLU A 812 33.49 24.73 23.74
CA GLU A 812 34.63 25.07 24.59
C GLU A 812 34.17 25.70 25.92
N VAL A 813 34.59 25.11 27.03
CA VAL A 813 34.36 25.57 28.41
C VAL A 813 35.70 25.62 29.13
N VAL A 814 36.05 26.76 29.71
CA VAL A 814 37.26 26.90 30.51
C VAL A 814 36.95 26.50 31.95
N SER A 815 37.67 25.52 32.49
CA SER A 815 37.54 25.10 33.88
C SER A 815 38.06 26.19 34.83
N PRO A 816 37.70 26.16 36.13
CA PRO A 816 38.23 27.09 37.13
C PRO A 816 39.77 27.11 37.20
N ASP A 817 40.41 25.99 36.82
CA ASP A 817 41.87 25.82 36.81
C ASP A 817 42.52 26.28 35.48
N GLY A 818 41.74 26.83 34.55
CA GLY A 818 42.22 27.35 33.26
C GLY A 818 42.37 26.29 32.15
N MET A 819 41.89 25.06 32.33
CA MET A 819 41.89 24.03 31.27
C MET A 819 40.69 24.19 30.33
N LEU A 820 40.95 24.10 29.02
CA LEU A 820 39.90 24.01 28.00
C LEU A 820 39.28 22.61 27.98
N LEU A 821 38.00 22.52 28.32
CA LEU A 821 37.19 21.31 28.25
C LEU A 821 36.20 21.44 27.09
N MET A 822 36.01 20.36 26.36
CA MET A 822 34.95 20.26 25.35
C MET A 822 33.71 19.66 26.01
N ARG A 823 32.66 20.46 26.14
CA ARG A 823 31.38 20.04 26.69
C ARG A 823 30.26 20.36 25.71
N ASP A 824 29.58 19.31 25.28
CA ASP A 824 28.42 19.47 24.41
C ASP A 824 27.27 20.16 25.14
N ASN A 825 26.50 20.98 24.41
CA ASN A 825 25.44 21.79 24.99
C ASN A 825 24.32 22.06 23.97
N PRO A 826 23.11 22.42 24.43
CA PRO A 826 21.95 22.61 23.56
C PRO A 826 22.13 23.71 22.50
N GLU A 827 22.83 24.79 22.82
CA GLU A 827 23.06 25.91 21.89
C GLU A 827 23.94 25.47 20.71
N ALA A 828 25.04 24.75 20.99
CA ALA A 828 25.92 24.19 19.96
C ALA A 828 25.20 23.17 19.08
N GLN A 829 24.43 22.25 19.69
CA GLN A 829 23.65 21.24 18.98
C GLN A 829 22.60 21.86 18.06
N ALA A 830 21.87 22.88 18.54
CA ALA A 830 20.86 23.58 17.75
C ALA A 830 21.48 24.29 16.53
N LEU A 831 22.63 24.96 16.73
CA LEU A 831 23.34 25.63 15.64
C LEU A 831 23.89 24.64 14.61
N GLU A 832 24.43 23.50 15.05
CA GLU A 832 24.92 22.44 14.17
C GLU A 832 23.78 21.80 13.36
N LEU A 833 22.65 21.51 14.02
CA LEU A 833 21.44 21.02 13.36
C LEU A 833 20.97 22.00 12.27
N GLU A 834 20.93 23.29 12.59
CA GLU A 834 20.46 24.34 11.68
C GLU A 834 21.39 24.58 10.49
N THR A 835 22.70 24.61 10.73
CA THR A 835 23.69 25.02 9.72
C THR A 835 24.34 23.88 8.96
N GLN A 836 24.27 22.64 9.46
CA GLN A 836 24.91 21.47 8.83
C GLN A 836 23.90 20.37 8.47
N HIS A 837 23.11 19.89 9.43
CA HIS A 837 22.24 18.74 9.21
C HIS A 837 20.99 19.06 8.38
N ARG A 838 20.30 20.17 8.67
CA ARG A 838 19.08 20.55 7.94
C ARG A 838 19.32 20.92 6.47
N PRO A 839 20.39 21.64 6.10
CA PRO A 839 20.71 21.87 4.69
C PRO A 839 21.02 20.57 3.93
N LEU A 840 21.75 19.65 4.56
CA LEU A 840 22.05 18.33 3.98
C LEU A 840 20.78 17.49 3.79
N LEU A 841 19.90 17.44 4.80
CA LEU A 841 18.59 16.80 4.70
C LEU A 841 17.77 17.42 3.56
N THR A 842 17.79 18.74 3.44
CA THR A 842 17.05 19.47 2.40
C THR A 842 17.50 19.09 0.99
N SER A 843 18.81 19.09 0.75
CA SER A 843 19.38 18.68 -0.53
C SER A 843 19.03 17.23 -0.87
N THR A 844 19.18 16.32 0.10
CA THR A 844 18.92 14.90 -0.10
C THR A 844 17.46 14.59 -0.38
N LEU A 845 16.53 15.18 0.38
CA LEU A 845 15.09 15.00 0.17
C LEU A 845 14.60 15.71 -1.10
N HIS A 846 15.23 16.82 -1.50
CA HIS A 846 14.98 17.42 -2.81
C HIS A 846 15.34 16.42 -3.93
N GLY A 847 16.46 15.72 -3.81
CA GLY A 847 16.82 14.63 -4.73
C GLY A 847 15.75 13.53 -4.79
N LEU A 848 15.23 13.11 -3.64
CA LEU A 848 14.15 12.12 -3.56
C LEU A 848 12.87 12.61 -4.25
N GLN A 849 12.50 13.89 -4.09
CA GLN A 849 11.37 14.49 -4.79
C GLN A 849 11.54 14.47 -6.33
N GLN A 850 12.77 14.66 -6.83
CA GLN A 850 13.03 14.58 -8.28
C GLN A 850 12.87 13.14 -8.80
N GLN A 851 13.19 12.14 -7.98
CA GLN A 851 12.99 10.72 -8.31
C GLN A 851 11.52 10.31 -8.21
N HIS A 852 10.80 10.85 -7.22
CA HIS A 852 9.41 10.54 -6.93
C HIS A 852 8.57 11.82 -6.80
N PRO A 853 7.96 12.31 -7.90
CA PRO A 853 7.25 13.59 -7.93
C PRO A 853 6.09 13.74 -6.94
N CYS A 854 5.53 12.65 -6.41
CA CYS A 854 4.45 12.71 -5.42
C CYS A 854 4.95 12.78 -3.95
N PHE A 855 6.25 12.59 -3.70
CA PHE A 855 6.82 12.56 -2.34
C PHE A 855 6.45 13.80 -1.51
N GLY A 856 6.60 15.00 -2.08
CA GLY A 856 6.29 16.26 -1.42
C GLY A 856 4.81 16.37 -1.04
N ALA A 857 3.90 15.94 -1.90
CA ALA A 857 2.47 15.94 -1.61
C ALA A 857 2.11 14.96 -0.48
N VAL A 858 2.74 13.78 -0.41
CA VAL A 858 2.58 12.83 0.71
C VAL A 858 3.10 13.43 2.02
N CYS A 859 4.29 14.04 2.02
CA CYS A 859 4.84 14.74 3.19
C CYS A 859 3.89 15.82 3.71
N ARG A 860 3.23 16.53 2.80
CA ARG A 860 2.28 17.59 3.15
C ARG A 860 1.00 17.05 3.76
N LEU A 861 0.45 15.96 3.23
CA LEU A 861 -0.69 15.26 3.86
C LEU A 861 -0.33 14.76 5.25
N ALA A 862 0.81 14.08 5.39
CA ALA A 862 1.30 13.57 6.67
C ALA A 862 1.46 14.67 7.72
N LYS A 863 2.12 15.78 7.36
CA LYS A 863 2.31 16.93 8.25
C LYS A 863 1.02 17.69 8.52
N ARG A 864 0.13 17.82 7.53
CA ARG A 864 -1.20 18.41 7.73
C ARG A 864 -1.99 17.62 8.76
N TRP A 865 -1.96 16.28 8.69
CA TRP A 865 -2.60 15.39 9.65
C TRP A 865 -1.98 15.51 11.04
N LEU A 866 -0.64 15.46 11.15
CA LEU A 866 0.06 15.63 12.43
C LEU A 866 -0.27 16.98 13.08
N GLY A 867 -0.29 18.07 12.30
CA GLY A 867 -0.66 19.39 12.79
C GLY A 867 -2.12 19.46 13.25
N ALA A 868 -3.05 18.96 12.43
CA ALA A 868 -4.48 19.00 12.72
C ALA A 868 -4.86 18.10 13.90
N GLN A 869 -4.20 16.95 14.06
CA GLN A 869 -4.32 16.06 15.22
C GLN A 869 -3.53 16.52 16.45
N LEU A 870 -2.93 17.70 16.41
CA LEU A 870 -2.26 18.35 17.54
C LEU A 870 -0.95 17.66 17.99
N PHE A 871 -0.23 17.01 17.07
CA PHE A 871 1.03 16.28 17.29
C PHE A 871 2.28 16.98 16.72
N SER A 872 2.16 18.22 16.23
CA SER A 872 3.27 18.96 15.59
C SER A 872 4.47 19.23 16.51
N ALA A 873 4.25 19.27 17.83
CA ALA A 873 5.33 19.40 18.81
C ALA A 873 6.02 18.07 19.13
N ASP A 874 5.33 16.95 18.89
CA ASP A 874 5.80 15.59 19.20
C ASP A 874 6.57 14.98 18.03
N VAL A 875 6.12 15.23 16.81
CA VAL A 875 6.78 14.82 15.57
C VAL A 875 7.04 16.07 14.74
N CYS A 876 8.30 16.50 14.70
CA CYS A 876 8.71 17.68 13.97
C CYS A 876 8.58 17.48 12.44
N GLU A 877 8.57 18.59 11.67
CA GLU A 877 8.44 18.51 10.21
C GLU A 877 9.56 17.70 9.54
N ASP A 878 10.80 17.82 10.06
CA ASP A 878 11.95 17.08 9.54
C ASP A 878 11.83 15.56 9.81
N ALA A 879 11.33 15.16 11.00
CA ALA A 879 11.05 13.76 11.32
C ALA A 879 9.90 13.19 10.48
N ALA A 880 8.83 13.96 10.27
CA ALA A 880 7.72 13.57 9.41
C ALA A 880 8.17 13.34 7.96
N ASP A 881 9.05 14.20 7.44
CA ASP A 881 9.63 14.04 6.10
C ASP A 881 10.44 12.72 6.00
N LEU A 882 11.17 12.33 7.06
CA LEU A 882 11.91 11.06 7.11
C LEU A 882 11.00 9.83 7.20
N LEU A 883 9.93 9.90 7.99
CA LEU A 883 8.90 8.84 8.06
C LEU A 883 8.27 8.60 6.69
N VAL A 884 7.99 9.67 5.93
CA VAL A 884 7.49 9.53 4.57
C VAL A 884 8.58 9.04 3.62
N ALA A 885 9.82 9.50 3.75
CA ALA A 885 10.94 9.02 2.92
C ALA A 885 11.13 7.51 3.03
N TYR A 886 10.92 6.94 4.23
CA TYR A 886 10.91 5.49 4.45
C TYR A 886 9.93 4.76 3.52
N LEU A 887 8.73 5.30 3.28
CA LEU A 887 7.72 4.67 2.42
C LEU A 887 8.15 4.56 0.94
N PHE A 888 9.06 5.44 0.49
CA PHE A 888 9.58 5.43 -0.87
C PHE A 888 10.85 4.59 -0.99
N LEU A 889 11.70 4.60 0.03
CA LEU A 889 12.99 3.90 0.06
C LEU A 889 12.85 2.42 0.46
N HIS A 890 11.87 2.11 1.32
CA HIS A 890 11.56 0.77 1.83
C HIS A 890 10.07 0.45 1.62
N PRO A 891 9.60 0.35 0.36
CA PRO A 891 8.18 0.28 0.05
C PRO A 891 7.53 -1.08 0.36
N ALA A 892 8.31 -2.12 0.68
CA ALA A 892 7.80 -3.47 0.85
C ALA A 892 6.69 -3.55 1.92
N PRO A 893 5.63 -4.35 1.70
CA PRO A 893 5.44 -5.27 0.57
C PRO A 893 4.81 -4.61 -0.68
N HIS A 894 4.76 -3.29 -0.74
CA HIS A 894 4.26 -2.51 -1.87
C HIS A 894 5.39 -2.01 -2.78
N THR A 895 5.04 -1.25 -3.81
CA THR A 895 5.96 -0.41 -4.61
C THR A 895 5.97 1.02 -4.07
N PRO A 896 6.96 1.88 -4.40
CA PRO A 896 6.93 3.28 -4.00
C PRO A 896 5.60 3.95 -4.39
N PRO A 897 4.99 4.78 -3.51
CA PRO A 897 3.76 5.49 -3.83
C PRO A 897 3.90 6.34 -5.10
N SER A 898 2.85 6.38 -5.93
CA SER A 898 2.73 7.33 -7.05
C SER A 898 1.52 8.26 -6.92
N SER A 899 0.70 8.12 -5.87
CA SER A 899 -0.36 9.07 -5.50
C SER A 899 -0.22 9.57 -4.05
N PRO A 900 -0.64 10.82 -3.76
CA PRO A 900 -0.63 11.35 -2.39
C PRO A 900 -1.48 10.51 -1.43
N GLN A 901 -2.64 10.05 -1.90
CA GLN A 901 -3.60 9.28 -1.11
C GLN A 901 -3.03 7.96 -0.59
N VAL A 902 -2.45 7.13 -1.47
CA VAL A 902 -1.91 5.83 -1.04
C VAL A 902 -0.71 6.01 -0.10
N GLY A 903 0.11 7.04 -0.35
CA GLY A 903 1.22 7.40 0.53
C GLY A 903 0.74 7.80 1.92
N PHE A 904 -0.35 8.55 2.03
CA PHE A 904 -0.94 8.92 3.32
C PHE A 904 -1.52 7.73 4.08
N LEU A 905 -2.24 6.83 3.40
CA LEU A 905 -2.76 5.60 4.03
C LEU A 905 -1.61 4.72 4.57
N ARG A 906 -0.52 4.62 3.82
CA ARG A 906 0.68 3.87 4.24
C ARG A 906 1.44 4.56 5.38
N PHE A 907 1.44 5.90 5.42
CA PHE A 907 1.99 6.66 6.55
C PHE A 907 1.23 6.38 7.85
N LEU A 908 -0.12 6.41 7.82
CA LEU A 908 -0.93 6.06 8.98
C LEU A 908 -0.72 4.60 9.41
N HIS A 909 -0.62 3.69 8.43
CA HIS A 909 -0.32 2.29 8.71
C HIS A 909 1.04 2.15 9.41
N LEU A 910 2.11 2.75 8.88
CA LEU A 910 3.45 2.75 9.47
C LEU A 910 3.42 3.23 10.93
N LEU A 911 2.76 4.35 11.21
CA LEU A 911 2.65 4.85 12.58
C LEU A 911 1.95 3.84 13.50
N SER A 912 0.85 3.24 13.03
CA SER A 912 -0.01 2.36 13.82
C SER A 912 0.55 0.94 14.03
N SER A 913 1.32 0.41 13.08
CA SER A 913 1.71 -1.02 13.04
C SER A 913 3.19 -1.27 13.29
N PHE A 914 4.06 -0.26 13.16
CA PHE A 914 5.50 -0.43 13.36
C PHE A 914 5.84 -0.69 14.83
N ASP A 915 6.76 -1.64 15.07
CA ASP A 915 7.24 -1.95 16.42
C ASP A 915 8.32 -0.96 16.87
N TRP A 916 7.88 0.22 17.29
CA TRP A 916 8.74 1.29 17.84
C TRP A 916 9.53 0.87 19.08
N ARG A 917 9.11 -0.20 19.76
CA ARG A 917 9.77 -0.66 20.99
C ARG A 917 11.01 -1.49 20.65
N ASN A 918 10.87 -2.46 19.75
CA ASN A 918 11.92 -3.45 19.51
C ASN A 918 12.65 -3.28 18.16
N SER A 919 12.22 -2.36 17.31
CA SER A 919 12.82 -2.15 15.99
C SER A 919 13.25 -0.69 15.76
N PRO A 920 14.47 -0.43 15.26
CA PRO A 920 14.87 0.87 14.77
C PRO A 920 14.32 1.12 13.36
N LEU A 921 13.82 2.33 13.07
CA LEU A 921 13.46 2.71 11.71
C LEU A 921 14.70 3.22 10.97
N VAL A 922 15.17 2.49 9.96
CA VAL A 922 16.36 2.88 9.19
C VAL A 922 15.94 3.52 7.86
N VAL A 923 16.40 4.75 7.60
CA VAL A 923 16.09 5.50 6.38
C VAL A 923 17.38 5.67 5.57
N ASN A 924 17.58 4.81 4.56
CA ASN A 924 18.81 4.78 3.76
C ASN A 924 18.84 5.83 2.65
N LEU A 925 19.00 7.10 3.05
CA LEU A 925 19.09 8.22 2.13
C LEU A 925 20.29 8.06 1.18
N ASN A 926 20.07 8.25 -0.13
CA ASN A 926 21.08 8.11 -1.20
C ASN A 926 21.82 6.75 -1.21
N SER A 927 21.24 5.69 -0.65
CA SER A 927 21.85 4.35 -0.58
C SER A 927 23.23 4.33 0.07
N GLN A 928 23.48 5.19 1.06
CA GLN A 928 24.77 5.33 1.74
C GLN A 928 25.04 4.27 2.83
N LEU A 929 23.99 3.62 3.34
CA LEU A 929 24.09 2.54 4.31
C LEU A 929 24.22 1.20 3.59
N THR A 930 25.23 0.43 4.00
CA THR A 930 25.51 -0.94 3.58
C THR A 930 24.79 -1.95 4.47
N VAL A 931 24.69 -3.22 4.05
CA VAL A 931 24.09 -4.29 4.86
C VAL A 931 24.76 -4.44 6.24
N ALA A 932 26.07 -4.22 6.32
CA ALA A 932 26.80 -4.23 7.59
C ALA A 932 26.39 -3.08 8.52
N ASP A 933 26.04 -1.91 7.96
CA ASP A 933 25.56 -0.79 8.76
C ASP A 933 24.18 -1.09 9.36
N TYR A 934 23.29 -1.80 8.66
CA TYR A 934 21.99 -2.21 9.22
C TYR A 934 22.15 -3.13 10.43
N THR A 935 23.08 -4.08 10.37
CA THR A 935 23.33 -4.99 11.48
C THR A 935 23.98 -4.27 12.66
N GLU A 936 24.91 -3.34 12.42
CA GLU A 936 25.48 -2.47 13.45
C GLU A 936 24.39 -1.63 14.14
N ILE A 937 23.56 -0.92 13.37
CA ILE A 937 22.48 -0.09 13.91
C ILE A 937 21.53 -0.91 14.78
N LYS A 938 21.14 -2.11 14.34
CA LYS A 938 20.25 -2.99 15.10
C LYS A 938 20.90 -3.47 16.40
N ASN A 939 22.17 -3.87 16.37
CA ASN A 939 22.89 -4.32 17.55
C ASN A 939 23.07 -3.19 18.57
N ASP A 940 23.46 -2.00 18.11
CA ASP A 940 23.61 -0.82 18.95
C ASP A 940 22.28 -0.38 19.57
N PHE A 941 21.21 -0.42 18.77
CA PHE A 941 19.85 -0.11 19.23
C PHE A 941 19.41 -1.03 20.35
N VAL A 942 19.60 -2.35 20.20
CA VAL A 942 19.24 -3.33 21.23
C VAL A 942 20.11 -3.15 22.48
N ALA A 943 21.42 -2.94 22.31
CA ALA A 943 22.35 -2.76 23.43
C ALA A 943 22.06 -1.49 24.25
N SER A 944 21.55 -0.44 23.62
CA SER A 944 21.36 0.88 24.23
C SER A 944 19.88 1.28 24.38
N ARG A 945 18.93 0.36 24.18
CA ARG A 945 17.51 0.71 24.00
C ARG A 945 16.91 1.60 25.09
N GLU A 946 17.32 1.39 26.34
CA GLU A 946 16.82 2.14 27.51
C GLU A 946 17.20 3.62 27.51
N SER A 947 18.32 3.99 26.86
CA SER A 947 18.78 5.38 26.77
C SER A 947 18.38 6.08 25.46
N LEU A 948 17.81 5.33 24.51
CA LEU A 948 17.39 5.84 23.21
C LEU A 948 15.94 6.36 23.23
N PRO A 949 15.59 7.33 22.36
CA PRO A 949 14.24 7.87 22.29
C PRO A 949 13.18 6.79 21.98
N THR A 950 11.93 7.10 22.29
CA THR A 950 10.81 6.17 22.06
C THR A 950 10.65 5.87 20.57
N MET A 951 10.67 6.92 19.74
CA MET A 951 10.74 6.81 18.29
C MET A 951 12.20 6.97 17.86
N PHE A 952 12.80 5.93 17.28
CA PHE A 952 14.19 5.95 16.85
C PHE A 952 14.28 5.83 15.32
N ILE A 953 14.85 6.86 14.69
CA ILE A 953 15.07 6.98 13.25
C ILE A 953 16.58 7.09 12.99
N ALA A 954 17.14 6.07 12.35
CA ALA A 954 18.53 6.08 11.89
C ALA A 954 18.63 6.56 10.44
N THR A 955 19.68 7.32 10.16
CA THR A 955 20.01 7.88 8.83
C THR A 955 21.51 7.70 8.57
N PRO A 956 22.01 7.87 7.33
CA PRO A 956 23.44 7.79 7.05
C PRO A 956 24.31 8.71 7.93
N THR A 957 23.79 9.89 8.26
CA THR A 957 24.50 10.90 9.08
C THR A 957 24.26 10.77 10.57
N ASP A 958 23.31 9.94 10.99
CA ASP A 958 23.01 9.71 12.40
C ASP A 958 22.50 8.29 12.61
N ARG A 959 23.40 7.44 13.09
CA ARG A 959 23.16 6.00 13.26
C ARG A 959 22.81 5.61 14.70
N LYS A 960 23.09 6.49 15.68
CA LYS A 960 23.12 6.11 17.11
C LYS A 960 22.25 6.98 18.01
N GLN A 961 21.95 8.23 17.64
CA GLN A 961 21.28 9.17 18.56
C GLN A 961 19.82 9.46 18.20
N SER A 962 19.46 9.37 16.91
CA SER A 962 18.14 9.75 16.41
C SER A 962 17.80 11.22 16.66
N MET A 963 18.65 12.11 16.16
CA MET A 963 18.66 13.56 16.36
C MET A 963 17.32 14.24 16.10
N TRP A 964 16.53 13.73 15.15
CA TRP A 964 15.24 14.31 14.76
C TRP A 964 14.09 13.96 15.71
N THR A 965 14.27 12.96 16.57
CA THR A 965 13.25 12.44 17.51
C THR A 965 13.82 12.20 18.90
N LYS A 966 14.96 12.82 19.22
CA LYS A 966 15.68 12.65 20.48
C LYS A 966 14.86 13.11 21.69
N ASP A 967 14.21 14.26 21.56
CA ASP A 967 13.49 14.91 22.66
C ASP A 967 12.00 14.54 22.71
N ALA A 968 11.41 14.18 21.57
CA ALA A 968 10.01 13.84 21.42
C ALA A 968 9.80 12.82 20.27
N PRO A 969 8.76 11.98 20.32
CA PRO A 969 7.65 11.95 21.29
C PRO A 969 8.00 11.24 22.62
N SER A 970 7.30 11.65 23.68
CA SER A 970 7.22 10.85 24.91
C SER A 970 6.46 9.54 24.65
N VAL A 971 6.63 8.54 25.54
CA VAL A 971 5.94 7.24 25.43
C VAL A 971 4.41 7.42 25.34
N GLN A 972 3.84 8.28 26.17
CA GLN A 972 2.40 8.54 26.22
C GLN A 972 1.90 9.19 24.93
N MET A 973 2.66 10.16 24.40
CA MET A 973 2.31 10.83 23.16
C MET A 973 2.46 9.90 21.95
N LEU A 974 3.48 9.04 21.92
CA LEU A 974 3.61 8.03 20.88
C LEU A 974 2.43 7.04 20.90
N GLN A 975 2.02 6.53 22.08
CA GLN A 975 0.85 5.66 22.20
C GLN A 975 -0.43 6.34 21.70
N ARG A 976 -0.59 7.63 21.98
CA ARG A 976 -1.70 8.42 21.47
C ARG A 976 -1.64 8.57 19.95
N ILE A 977 -0.47 8.86 19.37
CA ILE A 977 -0.26 8.93 17.92
C ILE A 977 -0.62 7.59 17.26
N ILE A 978 -0.13 6.46 17.80
CA ILE A 978 -0.43 5.11 17.30
C ILE A 978 -1.95 4.86 17.27
N THR A 979 -2.64 5.18 18.36
CA THR A 979 -4.09 4.97 18.48
C THR A 979 -4.86 5.83 17.49
N VAL A 980 -4.55 7.12 17.42
CA VAL A 980 -5.23 8.06 16.50
C VAL A 980 -4.90 7.72 15.04
N ALA A 981 -3.69 7.26 14.73
CA ALA A 981 -3.32 6.79 13.39
C ALA A 981 -4.13 5.55 12.98
N ALA A 982 -4.28 4.56 13.87
CA ALA A 982 -5.06 3.36 13.63
C ALA A 982 -6.54 3.69 13.36
N GLU A 983 -7.15 4.52 14.20
CA GLU A 983 -8.55 4.96 14.03
C GLU A 983 -8.73 5.83 12.79
N SER A 984 -7.80 6.74 12.50
CA SER A 984 -7.82 7.55 11.27
C SER A 984 -7.75 6.66 10.03
N LEU A 985 -6.87 5.67 10.02
CA LEU A 985 -6.73 4.72 8.91
C LEU A 985 -8.03 3.94 8.71
N HIS A 986 -8.60 3.40 9.79
CA HIS A 986 -9.86 2.65 9.75
C HIS A 986 -11.02 3.50 9.20
N VAL A 987 -11.19 4.73 9.69
CA VAL A 987 -12.27 5.64 9.23
C VAL A 987 -12.08 6.01 7.76
N VAL A 988 -10.87 6.38 7.34
CA VAL A 988 -10.60 6.76 5.95
C VAL A 988 -10.78 5.56 5.02
N GLU A 989 -10.20 4.40 5.32
CA GLU A 989 -10.36 3.20 4.47
C GLU A 989 -11.84 2.80 4.32
N ALA A 990 -12.62 2.87 5.40
CA ALA A 990 -14.06 2.61 5.35
C ALA A 990 -14.78 3.62 4.44
N GLN A 991 -14.53 4.92 4.59
CA GLN A 991 -15.13 5.95 3.74
C GLN A 991 -14.71 5.84 2.27
N LEU A 992 -13.46 5.47 1.99
CA LEU A 992 -12.96 5.30 0.62
C LEU A 992 -13.51 4.04 -0.07
N THR A 993 -13.83 3.00 0.71
CA THR A 993 -14.29 1.70 0.18
C THR A 993 -15.81 1.60 0.11
N ASP A 994 -16.53 2.11 1.12
CA ASP A 994 -17.99 2.03 1.21
C ASP A 994 -18.64 3.27 0.56
N ALA A 995 -19.51 3.04 -0.42
CA ALA A 995 -20.20 4.11 -1.14
C ALA A 995 -21.41 4.66 -0.39
N THR A 996 -21.87 3.96 0.65
CA THR A 996 -23.03 4.37 1.46
C THR A 996 -22.68 5.40 2.52
N LEU A 997 -21.39 5.50 2.88
CA LEU A 997 -20.90 6.44 3.89
C LEU A 997 -20.73 7.86 3.33
N THR A 998 -20.95 8.86 4.17
CA THR A 998 -20.64 10.27 3.86
C THR A 998 -19.13 10.45 3.69
N GLN A 999 -18.72 10.95 2.53
CA GLN A 999 -17.31 11.14 2.15
C GLN A 999 -16.72 12.44 2.71
N ASP A 1000 -16.76 12.61 4.03
CA ASP A 1000 -16.01 13.70 4.67
C ASP A 1000 -14.68 13.18 5.20
N VAL A 1001 -13.69 13.09 4.29
CA VAL A 1001 -12.33 12.63 4.64
C VAL A 1001 -11.65 13.53 5.67
N ARG A 1002 -12.13 14.77 5.84
CA ARG A 1002 -11.64 15.73 6.84
C ARG A 1002 -11.90 15.27 8.26
N VAL A 1003 -12.84 14.35 8.49
CA VAL A 1003 -13.07 13.74 9.81
C VAL A 1003 -11.79 13.16 10.40
N ALA A 1004 -10.93 12.55 9.59
CA ALA A 1004 -9.64 12.00 10.03
C ALA A 1004 -8.60 13.08 10.39
N PHE A 1005 -8.85 14.35 10.07
CA PHE A 1005 -8.02 15.50 10.39
C PHE A 1005 -8.59 16.32 11.54
N ARG A 1006 -9.81 16.05 12.01
CA ARG A 1006 -10.40 16.74 13.16
C ARG A 1006 -9.93 16.07 14.46
N PRO A 1007 -9.30 16.81 15.39
CA PRO A 1007 -8.85 16.22 16.65
C PRO A 1007 -10.04 15.96 17.58
N PRO A 1008 -10.02 14.88 18.38
CA PRO A 1008 -11.01 14.65 19.43
C PRO A 1008 -10.77 15.64 20.58
N LEU A 1009 -11.42 16.81 20.52
CA LEU A 1009 -11.26 17.88 21.52
C LEU A 1009 -11.82 17.53 22.90
N ASP A 1010 -12.58 16.45 23.00
CA ASP A 1010 -13.17 16.01 24.27
C ASP A 1010 -12.13 15.53 25.28
N ALA A 1011 -10.93 15.17 24.85
CA ALA A 1011 -9.85 14.71 25.72
C ALA A 1011 -9.12 15.83 26.50
N TYR A 1012 -9.46 17.10 26.26
CA TYR A 1012 -8.73 18.25 26.80
C TYR A 1012 -9.49 18.96 27.93
N ASP A 1013 -8.75 19.50 28.90
CA ASP A 1013 -9.30 20.11 30.12
C ASP A 1013 -9.82 21.54 29.89
N VAL A 1014 -9.15 22.29 29.01
CA VAL A 1014 -9.50 23.68 28.68
C VAL A 1014 -9.32 23.89 27.18
N LEU A 1015 -10.24 24.64 26.57
CA LEU A 1015 -10.17 25.05 25.17
C LEU A 1015 -10.13 26.58 25.06
N ILE A 1016 -9.07 27.12 24.48
CA ILE A 1016 -8.90 28.55 24.20
C ILE A 1016 -9.27 28.79 22.73
N TYR A 1017 -10.40 29.44 22.48
CA TYR A 1017 -10.87 29.77 21.13
C TYR A 1017 -10.27 31.11 20.69
N LEU A 1018 -9.67 31.13 19.51
CA LEU A 1018 -9.03 32.28 18.90
C LEU A 1018 -9.98 33.00 17.94
N ARG A 1019 -9.78 34.30 17.74
CA ARG A 1019 -10.54 35.08 16.76
C ARG A 1019 -10.02 34.78 15.34
N PRO A 1020 -10.86 34.25 14.41
CA PRO A 1020 -10.40 33.87 13.07
C PRO A 1020 -9.71 34.99 12.27
N LYS A 1021 -10.10 36.25 12.50
CA LYS A 1021 -9.47 37.42 11.86
C LYS A 1021 -8.01 37.63 12.24
N GLN A 1022 -7.59 37.13 13.40
CA GLN A 1022 -6.22 37.26 13.92
C GLN A 1022 -5.37 36.02 13.69
N VAL A 1023 -5.97 34.89 13.28
CA VAL A 1023 -5.23 33.67 12.91
C VAL A 1023 -4.72 33.82 11.47
N PRO A 1024 -3.40 33.81 11.22
CA PRO A 1024 -2.84 34.16 9.91
C PRO A 1024 -3.20 33.15 8.81
N LEU A 1025 -3.10 31.85 9.10
CA LEU A 1025 -3.30 30.75 8.14
C LEU A 1025 -4.71 30.16 8.15
N VAL A 1026 -5.72 30.90 8.63
CA VAL A 1026 -7.10 30.40 8.81
C VAL A 1026 -7.75 29.86 7.52
N GLU A 1027 -7.30 30.32 6.35
CA GLU A 1027 -7.76 29.85 5.03
C GLU A 1027 -7.31 28.43 4.71
N SER A 1028 -6.24 27.98 5.37
CA SER A 1028 -5.67 26.63 5.26
C SER A 1028 -6.13 25.71 6.40
N ALA A 1029 -7.02 26.18 7.28
CA ALA A 1029 -7.62 25.34 8.32
C ALA A 1029 -8.33 24.13 7.68
N VAL A 1030 -8.45 23.02 8.43
CA VAL A 1030 -9.16 21.81 7.96
C VAL A 1030 -10.59 22.17 7.58
N ASP A 1031 -11.24 23.00 8.39
CA ASP A 1031 -12.56 23.56 8.14
C ASP A 1031 -12.43 25.09 7.97
N PRO A 1032 -12.09 25.58 6.76
CA PRO A 1032 -11.85 27.00 6.53
C PRO A 1032 -13.19 27.77 6.56
N PRO A 1033 -13.17 29.06 6.97
CA PRO A 1033 -14.38 29.87 6.99
C PRO A 1033 -14.88 30.17 5.57
N ASN A 1034 -16.20 30.20 5.37
CA ASN A 1034 -16.83 30.49 4.06
C ASN A 1034 -16.40 31.83 3.46
N HIS A 1035 -16.17 32.83 4.32
CA HIS A 1035 -15.73 34.17 3.92
C HIS A 1035 -14.42 34.51 4.63
N PRO A 1036 -13.27 34.25 4.00
CA PRO A 1036 -12.00 34.53 4.62
C PRO A 1036 -11.77 36.04 4.78
N PRO A 1037 -11.14 36.48 5.87
CA PRO A 1037 -10.88 37.89 6.12
C PRO A 1037 -9.81 38.40 5.14
N PRO A 1038 -9.93 39.64 4.63
CA PRO A 1038 -9.03 40.10 3.59
C PRO A 1038 -7.64 40.39 4.17
N ARG A 1039 -6.60 39.75 3.62
CA ARG A 1039 -5.21 39.76 4.13
C ARG A 1039 -4.29 40.84 3.57
N GLY A 1040 -4.83 41.74 2.75
CA GLY A 1040 -4.09 42.86 2.17
C GLY A 1040 -3.17 42.46 1.02
N ILE A 1041 -3.71 41.71 0.07
CA ILE A 1041 -3.04 41.26 -1.17
C ILE A 1041 -3.87 41.75 -2.37
N TYR A 1042 -3.22 42.03 -3.51
CA TYR A 1042 -3.85 42.27 -4.81
C TYR A 1042 -3.50 41.15 -5.81
N GLU A 1043 -4.33 40.96 -6.84
CA GLU A 1043 -4.03 40.09 -7.99
C GLU A 1043 -3.04 40.75 -8.98
N GLY A 1044 -2.16 39.94 -9.60
CA GLY A 1044 -1.24 40.37 -10.67
C GLY A 1044 0.27 40.26 -10.37
N SER A 1045 1.11 40.63 -11.34
CA SER A 1045 2.58 40.45 -11.30
C SER A 1045 3.29 41.26 -10.20
N VAL A 1046 4.34 40.67 -9.62
CA VAL A 1046 5.05 41.15 -8.43
C VAL A 1046 6.42 41.73 -8.80
N THR A 1047 6.59 43.05 -8.73
CA THR A 1047 7.92 43.68 -8.79
C THR A 1047 8.06 44.84 -7.81
N GLY A 1048 9.11 44.78 -6.98
CA GLY A 1048 9.53 45.88 -6.08
C GLY A 1048 8.61 46.15 -4.88
N GLY A 1049 8.97 47.19 -4.10
CA GLY A 1049 8.15 47.72 -3.01
C GLY A 1049 8.80 47.77 -1.63
N ALA A 1050 7.99 48.08 -0.62
CA ALA A 1050 8.39 48.09 0.79
C ALA A 1050 8.55 46.66 1.31
N LEU A 1051 9.44 46.45 2.29
CA LEU A 1051 9.63 45.13 2.90
C LEU A 1051 8.36 44.72 3.67
N PRO A 1052 7.80 43.51 3.45
CA PRO A 1052 6.63 43.05 4.19
C PRO A 1052 6.86 42.93 5.70
N VAL A 1053 5.75 42.71 6.41
CA VAL A 1053 5.79 42.06 7.72
C VAL A 1053 6.12 40.58 7.48
N VAL A 1054 7.32 40.15 7.84
CA VAL A 1054 7.83 38.80 7.64
C VAL A 1054 7.69 38.00 8.94
N ASP A 1055 7.30 36.72 8.85
CA ASP A 1055 7.31 35.77 9.99
C ASP A 1055 6.41 36.20 11.17
N PHE A 1056 5.31 36.92 10.90
CA PHE A 1056 4.38 37.36 11.94
C PHE A 1056 3.21 36.39 12.08
N ASP A 1057 3.32 35.49 13.06
CA ASP A 1057 2.23 34.63 13.52
C ASP A 1057 1.89 34.89 14.99
N PRO A 1058 0.83 35.68 15.28
CA PRO A 1058 0.44 35.98 16.65
C PRO A 1058 0.01 34.74 17.44
N VAL A 1059 -0.46 33.68 16.77
CA VAL A 1059 -0.86 32.43 17.46
C VAL A 1059 0.37 31.71 17.97
N SER A 1060 1.40 31.56 17.15
CA SER A 1060 2.67 30.94 17.54
C SER A 1060 3.38 31.74 18.64
N LEU A 1061 3.40 33.07 18.55
CA LEU A 1061 3.97 33.94 19.59
C LEU A 1061 3.24 33.78 20.92
N TYR A 1062 1.92 33.81 20.90
CA TYR A 1062 1.10 33.59 22.10
C TYR A 1062 1.28 32.18 22.69
N LEU A 1063 1.41 31.15 21.86
CA LEU A 1063 1.68 29.79 22.31
C LEU A 1063 3.04 29.66 23.01
N ILE A 1064 4.07 30.39 22.53
CA ILE A 1064 5.39 30.45 23.17
C ILE A 1064 5.27 31.08 24.55
N GLU A 1065 4.61 32.25 24.66
CA GLU A 1065 4.40 32.92 25.95
C GLU A 1065 3.63 32.03 26.95
N LEU A 1066 2.58 31.33 26.50
CA LEU A 1066 1.84 30.38 27.33
C LEU A 1066 2.73 29.24 27.85
N ARG A 1067 3.60 28.69 27.00
CA ARG A 1067 4.51 27.60 27.37
C ARG A 1067 5.61 28.07 28.31
N GLU A 1068 6.13 29.28 28.13
CA GLU A 1068 7.11 29.87 29.03
C GLU A 1068 6.49 30.19 30.41
N ALA A 1069 5.27 30.71 30.44
CA ALA A 1069 4.60 31.11 31.67
C ALA A 1069 3.99 29.92 32.46
N PHE A 1070 3.44 28.91 31.78
CA PHE A 1070 2.64 27.85 32.41
C PHE A 1070 3.05 26.43 32.00
N GLY A 1071 4.19 26.27 31.32
CA GLY A 1071 4.67 24.97 30.85
C GLY A 1071 5.01 23.98 31.97
N ASP A 1072 5.16 24.41 33.21
CA ASP A 1072 5.31 23.55 34.39
C ASP A 1072 3.97 22.99 34.90
N VAL A 1073 2.86 23.70 34.65
CA VAL A 1073 1.51 23.34 35.11
C VAL A 1073 0.66 22.66 34.02
N ALA A 1074 0.81 23.06 32.76
CA ALA A 1074 -0.04 22.62 31.66
C ALA A 1074 0.74 22.29 30.38
N LEU A 1075 0.07 21.59 29.46
CA LEU A 1075 0.51 21.31 28.09
C LEU A 1075 -0.43 22.03 27.12
N PHE A 1076 0.15 22.68 26.11
CA PHE A 1076 -0.59 23.50 25.12
C PHE A 1076 -0.39 22.97 23.70
N PHE A 1077 -1.50 22.74 23.02
CA PHE A 1077 -1.54 22.15 21.69
C PHE A 1077 -2.37 22.99 20.73
N CYS A 1078 -1.89 23.20 19.51
CA CYS A 1078 -2.58 23.96 18.48
C CYS A 1078 -2.23 23.41 17.09
N ASP A 1079 -3.17 23.43 16.15
CA ASP A 1079 -2.88 23.21 14.74
C ASP A 1079 -2.16 24.45 14.17
N PRO A 1080 -0.88 24.34 13.77
CA PRO A 1080 -0.12 25.48 13.26
C PRO A 1080 -0.61 25.95 11.89
N TYR A 1081 -1.42 25.16 11.17
CA TYR A 1081 -1.87 25.47 9.82
C TYR A 1081 -3.29 26.04 9.81
N GLY A 1082 -3.54 27.05 10.66
CA GLY A 1082 -4.81 27.77 10.70
C GLY A 1082 -5.79 27.33 11.77
N GLY A 1083 -5.34 26.55 12.76
CA GLY A 1083 -6.14 26.18 13.93
C GLY A 1083 -6.71 27.40 14.64
N THR A 1084 -7.98 27.33 15.03
CA THR A 1084 -8.67 28.39 15.77
C THR A 1084 -8.88 28.05 17.25
N VAL A 1085 -8.30 26.94 17.71
CA VAL A 1085 -8.42 26.44 19.07
C VAL A 1085 -7.05 26.00 19.59
N ILE A 1086 -6.66 26.50 20.76
CA ILE A 1086 -5.55 25.97 21.55
C ILE A 1086 -6.17 25.05 22.61
N ALA A 1087 -5.80 23.78 22.59
CA ALA A 1087 -6.27 22.78 23.52
C ALA A 1087 -5.25 22.61 24.65
N VAL A 1088 -5.72 22.54 25.90
CA VAL A 1088 -4.88 22.52 27.09
C VAL A 1088 -5.14 21.27 27.92
N VAL A 1089 -4.08 20.65 28.41
CA VAL A 1089 -4.13 19.54 29.37
C VAL A 1089 -3.35 19.91 30.62
N TRP A 1090 -3.95 19.73 31.79
CA TRP A 1090 -3.30 19.90 33.08
C TRP A 1090 -2.31 18.77 33.33
N LYS A 1091 -1.11 19.10 33.84
CA LYS A 1091 -0.15 18.09 34.27
C LYS A 1091 -0.58 17.57 35.65
N PRO A 1092 -0.92 16.28 35.83
CA PRO A 1092 -1.40 15.80 37.12
C PRO A 1092 -0.41 16.03 38.27
N LYS A 1093 0.89 15.93 37.99
CA LYS A 1093 1.97 16.19 38.96
C LYS A 1093 2.04 17.65 39.42
N ALA A 1094 1.48 18.60 38.67
CA ALA A 1094 1.47 19.99 39.06
C ALA A 1094 0.50 20.27 40.22
N PHE A 1095 -0.55 19.45 40.34
CA PHE A 1095 -1.62 19.59 41.33
C PHE A 1095 -1.33 18.90 42.66
N THR A 1096 -0.25 18.12 42.76
CA THR A 1096 0.16 17.58 44.07
C THR A 1096 0.61 18.73 45.00
N PRO A 1097 0.12 18.81 46.26
CA PRO A 1097 0.53 19.86 47.18
C PRO A 1097 2.05 19.80 47.47
N HIS A 1098 2.73 20.94 47.35
CA HIS A 1098 4.16 21.07 47.67
C HIS A 1098 4.37 21.96 48.89
N PRO A 1099 5.43 21.78 49.70
CA PRO A 1099 5.75 22.71 50.78
C PRO A 1099 5.98 24.12 50.25
N PHE A 1100 5.45 25.13 50.95
CA PHE A 1100 5.60 26.53 50.53
C PHE A 1100 7.07 26.94 50.38
N LYS A 1101 7.39 27.50 49.20
CA LYS A 1101 8.69 28.10 48.88
C LYS A 1101 8.46 29.37 48.06
N THR A 1102 9.14 30.46 48.40
CA THR A 1102 8.97 31.76 47.74
C THR A 1102 9.26 31.72 46.24
N GLY A 1103 10.25 30.91 45.81
CA GLY A 1103 10.58 30.73 44.39
C GLY A 1103 9.58 29.88 43.58
N MET A 1104 8.55 29.30 44.21
CA MET A 1104 7.55 28.44 43.55
C MET A 1104 6.14 29.06 43.58
N MET A 1105 6.03 30.38 43.65
CA MET A 1105 4.72 31.07 43.74
C MET A 1105 4.12 31.45 42.38
N GLY A 1106 4.85 31.31 41.28
CA GLY A 1106 4.30 31.52 39.94
C GLY A 1106 3.09 30.62 39.69
N ALA A 1107 1.97 31.20 39.25
CA ALA A 1107 0.71 30.50 38.95
C ALA A 1107 0.12 29.63 40.10
N ARG A 1108 0.58 29.82 41.35
CA ARG A 1108 0.21 28.98 42.51
C ARG A 1108 -0.39 29.81 43.65
N ARG A 1109 -1.28 29.21 44.43
CA ARG A 1109 -1.83 29.74 45.68
C ARG A 1109 -1.34 28.93 46.88
N VAL A 1110 -1.36 29.55 48.06
CA VAL A 1110 -1.02 28.90 49.33
C VAL A 1110 -2.30 28.35 49.97
N GLU A 1111 -2.27 27.09 50.37
CA GLU A 1111 -3.30 26.45 51.19
C GLU A 1111 -2.68 25.99 52.50
N VAL A 1112 -3.36 26.28 53.61
CA VAL A 1112 -2.92 25.92 54.96
C VAL A 1112 -3.84 24.82 55.49
N THR A 1113 -3.31 23.62 55.60
CA THR A 1113 -3.97 22.47 56.23
C THR A 1113 -3.14 22.03 57.44
N GLU A 1114 -3.76 21.91 58.61
CA GLU A 1114 -3.12 21.45 59.86
C GLU A 1114 -1.80 22.18 60.18
N ASP A 1115 -1.81 23.53 60.12
CA ASP A 1115 -0.64 24.40 60.35
C ASP A 1115 0.57 24.19 59.42
N LYS A 1116 0.40 23.46 58.30
CA LYS A 1116 1.44 23.30 57.27
C LYS A 1116 1.07 24.05 55.99
N PRO A 1117 1.81 25.10 55.60
CA PRO A 1117 1.57 25.81 54.36
C PRO A 1117 2.04 24.98 53.16
N SER A 1118 1.13 24.70 52.25
CA SER A 1118 1.39 24.03 50.98
C SER A 1118 1.01 24.93 49.79
N THR A 1119 1.51 24.63 48.60
CA THR A 1119 1.20 25.36 47.38
C THR A 1119 0.58 24.44 46.33
N VAL A 1120 -0.46 24.94 45.68
CA VAL A 1120 -1.19 24.28 44.58
C VAL A 1120 -1.46 25.30 43.46
N PRO A 1121 -1.64 24.86 42.20
CA PRO A 1121 -1.96 25.76 41.10
C PRO A 1121 -3.24 26.58 41.33
N ASN A 1122 -3.21 27.88 41.03
CA ASN A 1122 -4.39 28.74 41.12
C ASN A 1122 -5.14 28.75 39.77
N VAL A 1123 -5.98 27.73 39.55
CA VAL A 1123 -6.64 27.50 38.25
C VAL A 1123 -7.44 28.71 37.77
N GLU A 1124 -8.20 29.38 38.64
CA GLU A 1124 -9.01 30.54 38.27
C GLU A 1124 -8.15 31.70 37.74
N ALA A 1125 -7.04 32.00 38.43
CA ALA A 1125 -6.10 33.01 37.99
C ALA A 1125 -5.43 32.63 36.66
N ILE A 1126 -5.01 31.37 36.51
CA ILE A 1126 -4.39 30.88 35.27
C ILE A 1126 -5.35 31.03 34.08
N LEU A 1127 -6.63 30.67 34.25
CA LEU A 1127 -7.64 30.81 33.19
C LEU A 1127 -7.88 32.28 32.80
N LEU A 1128 -7.82 33.19 33.78
CA LEU A 1128 -7.88 34.63 33.52
C LEU A 1128 -6.63 35.11 32.77
N ASP A 1129 -5.45 34.67 33.19
CA ASP A 1129 -4.17 35.02 32.57
C ASP A 1129 -4.10 34.54 31.11
N PHE A 1130 -4.68 33.38 30.78
CA PHE A 1130 -4.84 32.97 29.38
C PHE A 1130 -5.59 34.03 28.57
N SER A 1131 -6.67 34.60 29.12
CA SER A 1131 -7.44 35.64 28.44
C SER A 1131 -6.70 36.97 28.36
N VAL A 1132 -5.97 37.35 29.42
CA VAL A 1132 -5.23 38.61 29.51
C VAL A 1132 -4.01 38.63 28.59
N LEU A 1133 -3.18 37.58 28.61
CA LEU A 1133 -2.02 37.45 27.72
C LEU A 1133 -2.45 37.43 26.25
N GLY A 1134 -3.61 36.84 25.96
CA GLY A 1134 -4.15 36.73 24.61
C GLY A 1134 -5.05 37.90 24.20
N GLU A 1135 -5.00 39.05 24.87
CA GLU A 1135 -5.89 40.17 24.57
C GLU A 1135 -5.87 40.54 23.07
N GLY A 1136 -7.06 40.74 22.49
CA GLY A 1136 -7.20 41.01 21.05
C GLY A 1136 -7.16 39.78 20.14
N LEU A 1137 -6.47 38.70 20.53
CA LEU A 1137 -6.37 37.42 19.82
C LEU A 1137 -7.41 36.40 20.30
N VAL A 1138 -7.58 36.25 21.61
CA VAL A 1138 -8.49 35.28 22.24
C VAL A 1138 -9.94 35.75 22.13
N HIS A 1139 -10.82 34.82 21.75
CA HIS A 1139 -12.27 35.04 21.72
C HIS A 1139 -12.93 34.60 23.02
N LYS A 1140 -12.62 33.38 23.50
CA LYS A 1140 -13.13 32.83 24.75
C LYS A 1140 -12.24 31.70 25.27
N VAL A 1141 -12.21 31.52 26.59
CA VAL A 1141 -11.58 30.38 27.27
C VAL A 1141 -12.70 29.53 27.88
N VAL A 1142 -12.73 28.22 27.56
CA VAL A 1142 -13.78 27.30 28.00
C VAL A 1142 -13.15 26.18 28.84
N PRO A 1143 -13.25 26.24 30.17
CA PRO A 1143 -12.86 25.13 31.03
C PRO A 1143 -13.92 24.02 30.98
N ARG A 1144 -13.49 22.76 30.92
CA ARG A 1144 -14.35 21.57 31.00
C ARG A 1144 -14.26 20.97 32.41
N THR A 1145 -14.89 21.64 33.37
CA THR A 1145 -14.80 21.36 34.81
C THR A 1145 -15.31 19.99 35.24
N GLU A 1146 -16.15 19.34 34.42
CA GLU A 1146 -16.70 18.00 34.70
C GLU A 1146 -15.62 16.89 34.76
N LYS A 1147 -14.40 17.16 34.26
CA LYS A 1147 -13.28 16.22 34.23
C LYS A 1147 -12.18 16.52 35.26
N TRP A 1148 -12.35 17.55 36.06
CA TRP A 1148 -11.32 17.96 37.01
C TRP A 1148 -11.29 16.99 38.20
N VAL A 1149 -10.31 16.10 38.23
CA VAL A 1149 -9.88 15.47 39.48
C VAL A 1149 -8.76 16.36 40.02
N VAL A 1150 -9.15 17.34 40.86
CA VAL A 1150 -8.19 18.17 41.62
C VAL A 1150 -7.64 17.36 42.78
#